data_AF-A0A3M4VXY0-F1
#
_entry.id   AF-A0A3M4VXY0-F1
#
_cell.length_a   1.000
_cell.length_b   1.000
_cell.length_c   1.000
_cell.angle_alpha   90.00
_cell.angle_beta   90.00
_cell.angle_gamma   90.00
#
_symmetry.space_group_name_H-M   'P 1'
#
loop_
_entity.id
_entity.type
_entity.pdbx_description
1 polymer ?
#
loop_
_entity_poly.entity_id
_entity_poly.type
_entity_poly.pdbx_seq_one_letter_code
_entity_poly.pdbx_strand_id
1 'polypeptide(L)'
;MHLLRTQPGGFVPDDSIADLGQTPAELVILCSGDSSLALLAEAAQQLPDDYPSLRLANPMQVQNHASVDLYVDEVLRHARVILISLHGGIGYWRYGVERLMELAARGVQVILVPGDDRPDPELSDLSTVPAEERDRLWQFLRQGGLQNALDLYRCMASSWLERDYPWAEPQPLPRTAIYHPRKATATLPDWQADWIPGHPVVALLFYRSHLQAANTGFIDVFCERLQAQGLNPLPIALASLKEPGCLTMVEDWLDEVEAGLILNTTGFAQSSPEAPHLRPFRRNVPVIQAICAQDNQPAWQASEQGLGARDLAMHIALPELDGRIISRPISFKDLAWRSERSQSDVVCYRAHPERMDFVAQLARRWIELALLPNASKRVALILANYPTRDGRIGNGVGLDTPAAALNILRAMQDEGYPLAPLPESGTALIQQLLGGVTNDLDSIDLRPCQQSMALDEYLDAFDDLPQASRDAVNARWGAPQNDPMFRSGRMMIAGIRFSLTFVGIQPARGYQVDPSAVYHDPDLVPPHGYLAFYFWLRKAYGAHAVLHVGKHGNLEWLPGKGVGLSQDCWPDAVLGAMPNIYPFIVNDPGEGAQAKRRTQAVIIDHLMPPLTRAETYGPLRNLERLADEYYEAQLLDPRRAQELQRDILKLVRETRIDRELALDDAIDSDADAAIWLPRLDTYLCDLKESQIRDGLHVFGQSPQGRLRIDTLLALLRIPRGDGRGAQSSVLRVLAKALALDFDPLDCELAEPWNGPRPSVLLVVSDDPWRTTGDTRERLELYAAILIERIVNEEAIDDLPDHPELTLVLESLRNVVAPRLDACGPEEMRGLLDALSGRFVPA
;
A
#
# COMPACT_ATOMS: atom_id res chain seq x y z
N MET A 1 -10.58 42.59 5.87
CA MET A 1 -9.16 42.20 5.73
C MET A 1 -8.54 42.26 7.12
N HIS A 2 -8.15 41.11 7.66
CA HIS A 2 -7.42 41.02 8.93
C HIS A 2 -5.94 40.83 8.62
N LEU A 3 -5.08 41.65 9.23
CA LEU A 3 -3.63 41.43 9.22
C LEU A 3 -3.36 40.23 10.12
N LEU A 4 -2.84 39.13 9.56
CA LEU A 4 -2.53 37.93 10.30
C LEU A 4 -1.03 37.75 10.36
N ARG A 5 -0.51 37.57 11.58
CA ARG A 5 0.87 37.15 11.77
C ARG A 5 1.01 35.72 11.27
N THR A 6 2.02 35.46 10.45
CA THR A 6 2.27 34.13 9.90
C THR A 6 2.52 33.10 11.01
N GLN A 7 1.96 31.90 10.85
CA GLN A 7 2.27 30.76 11.72
C GLN A 7 3.43 29.96 11.13
N PRO A 8 4.48 29.66 11.91
CA PRO A 8 5.60 28.84 11.44
C PRO A 8 5.15 27.47 10.91
N GLY A 9 5.52 27.14 9.68
CA GLY A 9 5.13 25.87 9.04
C GLY A 9 3.66 25.78 8.58
N GLY A 10 2.86 26.84 8.74
CA GLY A 10 1.47 26.91 8.30
C GLY A 10 1.27 27.75 7.03
N PHE A 11 0.14 27.56 6.35
CA PHE A 11 -0.29 28.37 5.21
C PHE A 11 -1.15 29.56 5.68
N VAL A 12 -1.03 30.69 4.97
CA VAL A 12 -1.88 31.86 5.16
C VAL A 12 -3.03 31.77 4.15
N PRO A 13 -4.32 31.90 4.57
CA PRO A 13 -5.44 31.91 3.63
C PRO A 13 -5.32 33.02 2.59
N ASP A 14 -5.74 32.75 1.35
CA ASP A 14 -5.64 33.68 0.20
C ASP A 14 -6.23 35.08 0.47
N ASP A 15 -7.26 35.16 1.31
CA ASP A 15 -7.99 36.39 1.65
C ASP A 15 -7.36 37.26 2.77
N SER A 16 -6.15 36.91 3.25
CA SER A 16 -5.50 37.60 4.37
C SER A 16 -4.12 38.16 4.03
N ILE A 17 -3.75 39.29 4.66
CA ILE A 17 -2.43 39.92 4.46
C ILE A 17 -1.47 39.29 5.47
N ALA A 18 -0.42 38.65 4.96
CA ALA A 18 0.65 38.05 5.74
C ALA A 18 1.67 39.12 6.13
N ASP A 19 1.87 39.30 7.44
CA ASP A 19 2.97 40.10 7.99
C ASP A 19 4.01 39.17 8.64
N LEU A 20 5.26 39.28 8.20
CA LEU A 20 6.40 38.52 8.71
C LEU A 20 7.00 39.12 10.00
N GLY A 21 6.64 40.36 10.32
CA GLY A 21 7.15 41.11 11.48
C GLY A 21 8.66 41.33 11.41
N GLN A 22 9.19 41.52 10.21
CA GLN A 22 10.60 41.78 9.95
C GLN A 22 10.85 43.27 9.78
N THR A 23 11.99 43.74 10.26
CA THR A 23 12.44 45.13 10.10
C THR A 23 13.37 45.27 8.89
N PRO A 24 13.57 46.49 8.34
CA PRO A 24 14.52 46.74 7.26
C PRO A 24 15.92 46.14 7.50
N ALA A 25 16.59 45.71 6.44
CA ALA A 25 17.94 45.17 6.48
C ALA A 25 18.72 45.44 5.18
N GLU A 26 20.05 45.43 5.24
CA GLU A 26 20.91 45.64 4.07
C GLU A 26 20.96 44.45 3.12
N LEU A 27 20.88 43.23 3.68
CA LEU A 27 20.84 41.97 2.94
C LEU A 27 19.51 41.26 3.14
N VAL A 28 18.84 40.85 2.06
CA VAL A 28 17.68 39.96 2.14
C VAL A 28 17.92 38.72 1.30
N ILE A 29 17.72 37.54 1.87
CA ILE A 29 17.76 36.28 1.13
C ILE A 29 16.37 35.62 1.21
N LEU A 30 15.76 35.43 0.04
CA LEU A 30 14.46 34.77 -0.11
C LEU A 30 14.69 33.36 -0.66
N CYS A 31 14.33 32.33 0.10
CA CYS A 31 14.47 30.94 -0.34
C CYS A 31 13.13 30.22 -0.24
N SER A 32 12.68 29.67 -1.35
CA SER A 32 11.46 28.85 -1.41
C SER A 32 11.55 27.55 -0.59
N GLY A 33 12.77 27.05 -0.34
CA GLY A 33 13.02 25.87 0.50
C GLY A 33 13.33 26.24 1.95
N ASP A 34 12.45 25.84 2.88
CA ASP A 34 12.64 26.09 4.32
C ASP A 34 13.93 25.48 4.87
N SER A 35 14.35 24.34 4.33
CA SER A 35 15.61 23.68 4.72
C SER A 35 16.84 24.55 4.40
N SER A 36 16.83 25.28 3.27
CA SER A 36 17.90 26.25 2.95
C SER A 36 17.86 27.45 3.89
N LEU A 37 16.66 27.93 4.24
CA LEU A 37 16.52 29.03 5.22
C LEU A 37 17.03 28.61 6.60
N ALA A 38 16.77 27.38 7.02
CA ALA A 38 17.27 26.84 8.27
C ALA A 38 18.80 26.81 8.30
N LEU A 39 19.44 26.31 7.23
CA LEU A 39 20.90 26.33 7.09
C LEU A 39 21.46 27.75 7.17
N LEU A 40 20.87 28.68 6.42
CA LEU A 40 21.30 30.07 6.37
C LEU A 40 21.13 30.76 7.73
N ALA A 41 20.05 30.48 8.45
CA ALA A 41 19.82 31.02 9.78
C ALA A 41 20.84 30.49 10.80
N GLU A 42 21.19 29.20 10.71
CA GLU A 42 22.24 28.59 11.53
C GLU A 42 23.62 29.23 11.23
N ALA A 43 23.97 29.34 9.94
CA ALA A 43 25.20 30.00 9.52
C ALA A 43 25.25 31.48 9.98
N ALA A 44 24.11 32.18 9.94
CA ALA A 44 24.02 33.55 10.37
C ALA A 44 24.46 33.72 11.84
N GLN A 45 24.14 32.77 12.73
CA GLN A 45 24.55 32.86 14.14
C GLN A 45 26.07 32.98 14.31
N GLN A 46 26.86 32.41 13.40
CA GLN A 46 28.33 32.38 13.47
C GLN A 46 29.01 33.56 12.75
N LEU A 47 28.23 34.48 12.17
CA LEU A 47 28.77 35.69 11.56
C LEU A 47 29.29 36.66 12.64
N PRO A 48 30.29 37.50 12.34
CA PRO A 48 30.80 38.46 13.33
C PRO A 48 29.77 39.56 13.63
N ASP A 49 29.81 40.17 14.82
CA ASP A 49 28.80 41.15 15.26
C ASP A 49 28.71 42.38 14.34
N ASP A 50 29.77 42.71 13.61
CA ASP A 50 29.83 43.82 12.66
C ASP A 50 29.31 43.46 11.25
N TYR A 51 28.82 42.22 11.06
CA TYR A 51 28.19 41.81 9.81
C TYR A 51 26.90 42.62 9.55
N PRO A 52 26.68 43.11 8.30
CA PRO A 52 25.49 43.88 7.94
C PRO A 52 24.17 43.22 8.33
N SER A 53 23.16 44.04 8.62
CA SER A 53 21.82 43.54 8.96
C SER A 53 21.27 42.64 7.83
N LEU A 54 20.67 41.49 8.19
CA LEU A 54 20.17 40.53 7.20
C LEU A 54 18.77 39.99 7.53
N ARG A 55 17.97 39.68 6.51
CA ARG A 55 16.69 38.97 6.64
C ARG A 55 16.64 37.71 5.80
N LEU A 56 16.00 36.70 6.37
CA LEU A 56 15.70 35.44 5.70
C LEU A 56 14.19 35.27 5.66
N ALA A 57 13.62 34.94 4.51
CA ALA A 57 12.19 34.68 4.40
C ALA A 57 11.87 33.68 3.30
N ASN A 58 10.75 32.97 3.45
CA ASN A 58 10.23 32.14 2.38
C ASN A 58 9.25 32.98 1.54
N PRO A 59 9.46 33.18 0.22
CA PRO A 59 8.53 33.93 -0.61
C PRO A 59 7.12 33.30 -0.62
N MET A 60 6.98 32.02 -0.30
CA MET A 60 5.68 31.33 -0.19
C MET A 60 4.87 31.76 1.05
N GLN A 61 5.47 32.47 2.01
CA GLN A 61 4.74 33.09 3.12
C GLN A 61 4.07 34.41 2.71
N VAL A 62 4.42 34.96 1.54
CA VAL A 62 3.93 36.24 1.00
C VAL A 62 3.49 36.05 -0.46
N GLN A 63 2.45 35.25 -0.69
CA GLN A 63 2.00 34.89 -2.05
C GLN A 63 1.07 35.91 -2.68
N ASN A 64 0.10 36.45 -1.93
CA ASN A 64 -0.85 37.41 -2.49
C ASN A 64 -0.21 38.79 -2.68
N HIS A 65 -0.76 39.57 -3.62
CA HIS A 65 -0.18 40.85 -4.02
C HIS A 65 -0.07 41.84 -2.85
N ALA A 66 -1.08 41.89 -1.98
CA ALA A 66 -1.07 42.79 -0.82
C ALA A 66 0.05 42.46 0.19
N SER A 67 0.34 41.18 0.41
CA SER A 67 1.44 40.74 1.28
C SER A 67 2.80 41.02 0.64
N VAL A 68 2.93 40.83 -0.68
CA VAL A 68 4.13 41.20 -1.44
C VAL A 68 4.38 42.69 -1.34
N ASP A 69 3.36 43.52 -1.59
CA ASP A 69 3.48 44.99 -1.55
C ASP A 69 3.87 45.47 -0.16
N LEU A 70 3.24 44.92 0.89
CA LEU A 70 3.59 45.23 2.28
C LEU A 70 5.05 44.90 2.57
N TYR A 71 5.51 43.70 2.21
CA TYR A 71 6.89 43.29 2.46
C TYR A 71 7.91 44.07 1.62
N VAL A 72 7.53 44.45 0.40
CA VAL A 72 8.34 45.34 -0.44
C VAL A 72 8.50 46.70 0.22
N ASP A 73 7.41 47.28 0.72
CA ASP A 73 7.41 48.60 1.34
C ASP A 73 8.09 48.63 2.71
N GLU A 74 7.91 47.60 3.54
CA GLU A 74 8.47 47.60 4.89
C GLU A 74 9.91 47.09 4.96
N VAL A 75 10.32 46.21 4.04
CA VAL A 75 11.62 45.52 4.13
C VAL A 75 12.42 45.65 2.84
N LEU A 76 11.92 45.15 1.71
CA LEU A 76 12.77 44.93 0.52
C LEU A 76 13.28 46.23 -0.11
N ARG A 77 12.50 47.31 -0.11
CA ARG A 77 12.93 48.61 -0.67
C ARG A 77 14.12 49.25 0.06
N HIS A 78 14.44 48.77 1.26
CA HIS A 78 15.55 49.24 2.07
C HIS A 78 16.82 48.39 1.91
N ALA A 79 16.73 47.26 1.21
CA ALA A 79 17.85 46.37 0.97
C ALA A 79 18.85 46.95 -0.03
N ARG A 80 20.12 46.65 0.17
CA ARG A 80 21.19 46.88 -0.82
C ARG A 80 21.31 45.70 -1.77
N VAL A 81 21.14 44.49 -1.23
CA VAL A 81 21.27 43.23 -1.96
C VAL A 81 20.10 42.31 -1.61
N ILE A 82 19.46 41.77 -2.64
CA ILE A 82 18.40 40.77 -2.53
C ILE A 82 18.83 39.54 -3.34
N LEU A 83 18.99 38.40 -2.67
CA LEU A 83 19.18 37.10 -3.31
C LEU A 83 17.89 36.30 -3.21
N ILE A 84 17.38 35.78 -4.33
CA ILE A 84 16.21 34.90 -4.35
C ILE A 84 16.53 33.55 -4.99
N SER A 85 16.21 32.47 -4.27
CA SER A 85 16.26 31.09 -4.77
C SER A 85 14.85 30.50 -4.88
N LEU A 86 14.38 30.34 -6.12
CA LEU A 86 12.98 30.06 -6.43
C LEU A 86 12.80 28.71 -7.14
N HIS A 87 12.09 27.77 -6.50
CA HIS A 87 11.65 26.55 -7.16
C HIS A 87 10.50 26.85 -8.13
N GLY A 88 10.48 26.19 -9.29
CA GLY A 88 9.42 26.35 -10.29
C GLY A 88 9.50 27.62 -11.14
N GLY A 89 10.59 28.39 -11.02
CA GLY A 89 10.86 29.58 -11.82
C GLY A 89 9.91 30.75 -11.55
N ILE A 90 9.89 31.73 -12.46
CA ILE A 90 9.12 32.98 -12.31
C ILE A 90 7.63 32.72 -12.06
N GLY A 91 7.06 31.66 -12.65
CA GLY A 91 5.63 31.34 -12.54
C GLY A 91 5.12 31.18 -11.11
N TYR A 92 5.98 30.75 -10.18
CA TYR A 92 5.62 30.50 -8.78
C TYR A 92 5.49 31.76 -7.92
N TRP A 93 6.15 32.86 -8.31
CA TRP A 93 6.13 34.12 -7.54
C TRP A 93 6.24 35.35 -8.46
N ARG A 94 5.50 35.31 -9.57
CA ARG A 94 5.63 36.28 -10.68
C ARG A 94 5.52 37.73 -10.22
N TYR A 95 4.48 38.07 -9.46
CA TYR A 95 4.26 39.44 -8.99
C TYR A 95 5.42 39.93 -8.09
N GLY A 96 5.95 39.07 -7.22
CA GLY A 96 7.13 39.39 -6.41
C GLY A 96 8.37 39.66 -7.26
N VAL A 97 8.62 38.82 -8.29
CA VAL A 97 9.72 39.04 -9.25
C VAL A 97 9.57 40.39 -9.98
N GLU A 98 8.36 40.74 -10.42
CA GLU A 98 8.09 42.05 -11.04
C GLU A 98 8.41 43.21 -10.09
N ARG A 99 7.99 43.15 -8.81
CA ARG A 99 8.33 44.17 -7.81
C ARG A 99 9.84 44.26 -7.56
N LEU A 100 10.54 43.12 -7.52
CA LEU A 100 12.00 43.10 -7.38
C LEU A 100 12.71 43.79 -8.55
N MET A 101 12.23 43.63 -9.79
CA MET A 101 12.79 44.31 -10.95
C MET A 101 12.59 45.83 -10.91
N GLU A 102 11.49 46.31 -10.33
CA GLU A 102 11.30 47.74 -10.07
C GLU A 102 12.30 48.29 -9.03
N LEU A 103 12.65 47.50 -8.02
CA LEU A 103 13.69 47.85 -7.04
C LEU A 103 15.08 47.83 -7.69
N ALA A 104 15.35 46.86 -8.57
CA ALA A 104 16.58 46.80 -9.35
C ALA A 104 16.80 48.07 -10.18
N ALA A 105 15.75 48.56 -10.86
CA ALA A 105 15.81 49.82 -11.60
C ALA A 105 16.10 51.06 -10.72
N ARG A 106 15.91 50.96 -9.39
CA ARG A 106 16.22 52.00 -8.39
C ARG A 106 17.59 51.82 -7.74
N GLY A 107 18.38 50.82 -8.16
CA GLY A 107 19.76 50.60 -7.72
C GLY A 107 19.97 49.49 -6.68
N VAL A 108 18.93 48.72 -6.33
CA VAL A 108 19.08 47.53 -5.49
C VAL A 108 19.72 46.40 -6.31
N GLN A 109 20.71 45.71 -5.76
CA GLN A 109 21.25 44.52 -6.42
C GLN A 109 20.29 43.34 -6.24
N VAL A 110 19.77 42.79 -7.33
CA VAL A 110 18.84 41.67 -7.31
C VAL A 110 19.48 40.48 -8.01
N ILE A 111 19.62 39.38 -7.29
CA ILE A 111 20.24 38.15 -7.76
C ILE A 111 19.20 37.05 -7.71
N LEU A 112 18.83 36.51 -8.87
CA LEU A 112 17.85 35.43 -8.97
C LEU A 112 18.55 34.16 -9.40
N VAL A 113 18.35 33.09 -8.63
CA VAL A 113 18.94 31.78 -8.88
C VAL A 113 17.88 30.69 -8.80
N PRO A 114 18.05 29.58 -9.54
CA PRO A 114 17.13 28.45 -9.47
C PRO A 114 17.07 27.85 -8.05
N GLY A 115 15.89 27.34 -7.70
CA GLY A 115 15.65 26.59 -6.47
C GLY A 115 16.18 25.17 -6.48
N ASP A 116 16.55 24.62 -7.64
CA ASP A 116 17.02 23.24 -7.84
C ASP A 116 18.34 23.18 -8.65
N ASP A 117 18.82 21.97 -8.96
CA ASP A 117 20.06 21.75 -9.71
C ASP A 117 19.94 22.09 -11.22
N ARG A 118 18.74 22.44 -11.71
CA ARG A 118 18.52 22.74 -13.13
C ARG A 118 18.73 24.23 -13.38
N PRO A 119 19.49 24.60 -14.42
CA PRO A 119 19.56 25.98 -14.87
C PRO A 119 18.17 26.48 -15.28
N ASP A 120 17.85 27.71 -14.89
CA ASP A 120 16.65 28.43 -15.32
C ASP A 120 17.07 29.79 -15.89
N PRO A 121 17.39 29.88 -17.18
CA PRO A 121 17.81 31.13 -17.80
C PRO A 121 16.74 32.22 -17.74
N GLU A 122 15.45 31.85 -17.81
CA GLU A 122 14.34 32.80 -17.77
C GLU A 122 14.34 33.59 -16.44
N LEU A 123 14.56 32.88 -15.33
CA LEU A 123 14.72 33.49 -14.02
C LEU A 123 16.08 34.18 -13.86
N SER A 124 17.15 33.47 -14.22
CA SER A 124 18.52 33.85 -13.83
C SER A 124 19.03 35.07 -14.59
N ASP A 125 18.60 35.27 -15.84
CA ASP A 125 19.02 36.38 -16.70
C ASP A 125 18.40 37.73 -16.30
N LEU A 126 17.43 37.72 -15.37
CA LEU A 126 16.88 38.92 -14.75
C LEU A 126 17.78 39.49 -13.64
N SER A 127 18.88 38.81 -13.28
CA SER A 127 19.80 39.28 -12.24
C SER A 127 20.55 40.54 -12.65
N THR A 128 20.82 41.43 -11.69
CA THR A 128 21.59 42.67 -11.91
C THR A 128 23.11 42.48 -11.88
N VAL A 129 23.57 41.27 -11.58
CA VAL A 129 24.99 40.93 -11.41
C VAL A 129 25.49 40.03 -12.56
N PRO A 130 26.80 39.98 -12.84
CA PRO A 130 27.36 39.09 -13.86
C PRO A 130 27.01 37.62 -13.64
N ALA A 131 26.86 36.87 -14.73
CA ALA A 131 26.49 35.45 -14.70
C ALA A 131 27.43 34.60 -13.83
N GLU A 132 28.75 34.85 -13.89
CA GLU A 132 29.73 34.11 -13.07
C GLU A 132 29.49 34.28 -11.56
N GLU A 133 29.21 35.52 -11.12
CA GLU A 133 28.95 35.82 -9.71
C GLU A 133 27.62 35.22 -9.25
N ARG A 134 26.57 35.36 -10.08
CA ARG A 134 25.27 34.73 -9.84
C ARG A 134 25.38 33.22 -9.71
N ASP A 135 26.06 32.57 -10.65
CA ASP A 135 26.20 31.12 -10.70
C ASP A 135 27.03 30.61 -9.52
N ARG A 136 28.04 31.38 -9.06
CA ARG A 136 28.78 31.07 -7.82
C ARG A 136 27.86 31.07 -6.59
N LEU A 137 27.02 32.08 -6.42
CA LEU A 137 26.05 32.13 -5.31
C LEU A 137 25.02 30.99 -5.41
N TRP A 138 24.56 30.69 -6.63
CA TRP A 138 23.72 29.52 -6.87
C TRP A 138 24.41 28.24 -6.40
N GLN A 139 25.69 28.04 -6.74
CA GLN A 139 26.46 26.87 -6.32
C GLN A 139 26.67 26.78 -4.81
N PHE A 140 26.89 27.88 -4.08
CA PHE A 140 26.91 27.81 -2.60
C PHE A 140 25.59 27.24 -2.03
N LEU A 141 24.45 27.71 -2.54
CA LEU A 141 23.14 27.21 -2.12
C LEU A 141 22.89 25.76 -2.56
N ARG A 142 23.39 25.36 -3.75
CA ARG A 142 23.22 24.00 -4.29
C ARG A 142 24.12 22.97 -3.64
N GLN A 143 25.36 23.31 -3.34
CA GLN A 143 26.24 22.36 -2.65
C GLN A 143 25.87 22.26 -1.17
N GLY A 144 25.37 23.35 -0.57
CA GLY A 144 24.86 23.38 0.79
C GLY A 144 25.94 23.06 1.83
N GLY A 145 25.52 22.84 3.06
CA GLY A 145 26.41 22.65 4.20
C GLY A 145 26.83 23.97 4.84
N LEU A 146 27.10 23.91 6.15
CA LEU A 146 27.35 25.08 6.99
C LEU A 146 28.51 25.95 6.48
N GLN A 147 29.61 25.32 6.03
CA GLN A 147 30.78 26.06 5.54
C GLN A 147 30.46 26.86 4.26
N ASN A 148 29.78 26.24 3.28
CA ASN A 148 29.35 26.93 2.07
C ASN A 148 28.37 28.06 2.38
N ALA A 149 27.49 27.91 3.38
CA ALA A 149 26.59 28.98 3.80
C ALA A 149 27.34 30.16 4.46
N LEU A 150 28.38 29.89 5.24
CA LEU A 150 29.25 30.95 5.79
C LEU A 150 30.02 31.66 4.70
N ASP A 151 30.59 30.92 3.75
CA ASP A 151 31.36 31.50 2.65
C ASP A 151 30.45 32.24 1.64
N LEU A 152 29.18 31.82 1.48
CA LEU A 152 28.16 32.60 0.76
C LEU A 152 28.00 33.99 1.40
N TYR A 153 27.77 34.07 2.71
CA TYR A 153 27.63 35.35 3.41
C TYR A 153 28.87 36.23 3.25
N ARG A 154 30.06 35.65 3.46
CA ARG A 154 31.33 36.38 3.33
C ARG A 154 31.58 36.86 1.90
N CYS A 155 31.24 36.05 0.89
CA CYS A 155 31.29 36.42 -0.52
C CYS A 155 30.34 37.60 -0.80
N MET A 156 29.08 37.52 -0.37
CA MET A 156 28.10 38.59 -0.60
C MET A 156 28.48 39.90 0.09
N ALA A 157 28.98 39.81 1.33
CA ALA A 157 29.42 40.97 2.07
C ALA A 157 30.63 41.65 1.43
N SER A 158 31.55 40.85 0.86
CA SER A 158 32.74 41.36 0.21
C SER A 158 32.46 42.00 -1.15
N SER A 159 31.50 41.45 -1.91
CA SER A 159 31.16 41.97 -3.22
C SER A 159 30.26 43.21 -3.19
N TRP A 160 29.32 43.30 -2.24
CA TRP A 160 28.23 44.30 -2.33
C TRP A 160 27.89 45.05 -1.03
N LEU A 161 28.48 44.67 0.11
CA LEU A 161 28.17 45.30 1.42
C LEU A 161 29.38 45.97 2.07
N GLU A 162 30.43 46.26 1.27
CA GLU A 162 31.63 47.01 1.70
C GLU A 162 32.33 46.40 2.92
N ARG A 163 32.40 45.07 2.98
CA ARG A 163 33.21 44.32 3.95
C ARG A 163 34.37 43.63 3.23
N ASP A 164 35.38 43.20 3.97
CA ASP A 164 36.49 42.42 3.43
C ASP A 164 36.63 41.15 4.26
N TYR A 165 35.74 40.18 4.00
CA TYR A 165 35.75 38.90 4.70
C TYR A 165 36.36 37.83 3.79
N PRO A 166 37.34 37.06 4.26
CA PRO A 166 37.91 35.98 3.46
C PRO A 166 36.88 34.88 3.23
N TRP A 167 36.73 34.43 1.99
CA TRP A 167 35.82 33.35 1.61
C TRP A 167 36.51 32.40 0.63
N ALA A 168 35.97 31.18 0.49
CA ALA A 168 36.47 30.15 -0.43
C ALA A 168 35.39 29.76 -1.45
N GLU A 169 35.80 29.28 -2.62
CA GLU A 169 34.86 28.82 -3.66
C GLU A 169 33.96 27.66 -3.18
N PRO A 170 32.73 27.54 -3.71
CA PRO A 170 31.76 26.52 -3.31
C PRO A 170 32.34 25.10 -3.34
N GLN A 171 32.28 24.41 -2.21
CA GLN A 171 32.77 23.04 -2.08
C GLN A 171 31.68 22.04 -2.47
N PRO A 172 31.93 21.12 -3.42
CA PRO A 172 30.91 20.21 -3.91
C PRO A 172 30.54 19.14 -2.87
N LEU A 173 29.23 18.90 -2.71
CA LEU A 173 28.74 17.78 -1.93
C LEU A 173 28.45 16.60 -2.86
N PRO A 174 29.03 15.40 -2.64
CA PRO A 174 28.78 14.22 -3.48
C PRO A 174 27.28 13.91 -3.60
N ARG A 175 26.87 13.34 -4.74
CA ARG A 175 25.46 12.94 -4.97
C ARG A 175 25.00 11.82 -4.03
N THR A 176 25.94 10.99 -3.59
CA THR A 176 25.75 9.95 -2.58
C THR A 176 26.92 9.98 -1.62
N ALA A 177 26.65 9.95 -0.32
CA ALA A 177 27.67 10.07 0.72
C ALA A 177 27.27 9.28 1.98
N ILE A 178 28.25 8.66 2.63
CA ILE A 178 28.09 8.18 4.00
C ILE A 178 28.08 9.40 4.91
N TYR A 179 27.06 9.49 5.76
CA TYR A 179 26.92 10.58 6.72
C TYR A 179 27.42 10.14 8.09
N HIS A 180 28.07 11.01 8.86
CA HIS A 180 28.38 10.72 10.26
C HIS A 180 28.35 12.01 11.08
N PRO A 181 27.65 12.04 12.24
CA PRO A 181 27.38 13.29 12.98
C PRO A 181 28.63 14.03 13.45
N ARG A 182 29.75 13.31 13.69
CA ARG A 182 31.00 13.88 14.22
C ARG A 182 32.10 14.08 13.17
N LYS A 183 31.80 13.86 11.88
CA LYS A 183 32.81 13.90 10.80
C LYS A 183 32.27 14.67 9.59
N ALA A 184 33.01 15.69 9.15
CA ALA A 184 32.61 16.50 7.98
C ALA A 184 32.66 15.71 6.67
N THR A 185 33.57 14.75 6.56
CA THR A 185 33.66 13.82 5.42
C THR A 185 33.85 12.42 5.99
N ALA A 186 32.79 11.63 5.96
CA ALA A 186 32.76 10.31 6.57
C ALA A 186 32.97 9.21 5.54
N THR A 187 33.55 8.11 5.99
CA THR A 187 33.78 6.89 5.22
C THR A 187 33.20 5.70 5.98
N LEU A 188 33.07 4.55 5.30
CA LEU A 188 32.59 3.33 5.94
C LEU A 188 33.44 2.92 7.17
N PRO A 189 34.79 2.99 7.15
CA PRO A 189 35.62 2.73 8.32
C PRO A 189 35.30 3.59 9.55
N ASP A 190 34.82 4.83 9.38
CA ASP A 190 34.44 5.68 10.51
C ASP A 190 33.25 5.07 11.27
N TRP A 191 32.26 4.54 10.57
CA TRP A 191 31.13 3.84 11.20
C TRP A 191 31.52 2.48 11.75
N GLN A 192 32.34 1.71 11.03
CA GLN A 192 32.84 0.42 11.53
C GLN A 192 33.58 0.55 12.86
N ALA A 193 34.24 1.68 13.12
CA ALA A 193 34.87 1.96 14.41
C ALA A 193 33.88 2.21 15.56
N ASP A 194 32.68 2.72 15.26
CA ASP A 194 31.61 2.95 16.23
C ASP A 194 30.68 1.74 16.43
N TRP A 195 30.73 0.78 15.51
CA TRP A 195 29.88 -0.40 15.53
C TRP A 195 30.25 -1.38 16.63
N ILE A 196 29.22 -2.06 17.14
CA ILE A 196 29.41 -3.14 18.11
C ILE A 196 29.57 -4.46 17.34
N PRO A 197 30.69 -5.20 17.52
CA PRO A 197 30.89 -6.47 16.85
C PRO A 197 29.75 -7.46 17.13
N GLY A 198 29.28 -8.13 16.07
CA GLY A 198 28.20 -9.12 16.15
C GLY A 198 26.78 -8.54 16.05
N HIS A 199 26.60 -7.22 16.17
CA HIS A 199 25.32 -6.59 15.86
C HIS A 199 25.13 -6.47 14.33
N PRO A 200 23.92 -6.75 13.81
CA PRO A 200 23.65 -6.65 12.38
C PRO A 200 23.63 -5.21 11.90
N VAL A 201 24.07 -5.00 10.65
CA VAL A 201 24.11 -3.67 10.02
C VAL A 201 22.76 -3.34 9.38
N VAL A 202 22.29 -2.12 9.59
CA VAL A 202 21.07 -1.58 8.98
C VAL A 202 21.39 -0.31 8.22
N ALA A 203 21.12 -0.29 6.92
CA ALA A 203 21.26 0.91 6.13
C ALA A 203 20.12 1.88 6.41
N LEU A 204 20.45 3.16 6.59
CA LEU A 204 19.48 4.25 6.78
C LEU A 204 19.61 5.22 5.61
N LEU A 205 18.75 5.06 4.61
CA LEU A 205 18.75 5.86 3.40
C LEU A 205 17.92 7.13 3.60
N PHE A 206 18.49 8.29 3.30
CA PHE A 206 17.80 9.57 3.37
C PHE A 206 18.21 10.54 2.26
N TYR A 207 17.37 11.53 1.97
CA TYR A 207 17.68 12.49 0.91
C TYR A 207 18.91 13.34 1.23
N ARG A 208 19.79 13.48 0.24
CA ARG A 208 20.94 14.39 0.25
C ARG A 208 20.55 15.83 0.60
N SER A 209 19.34 16.25 0.29
CA SER A 209 18.82 17.59 0.65
C SER A 209 18.82 17.87 2.15
N HIS A 210 18.64 16.84 3.00
CA HIS A 210 18.78 17.00 4.45
C HIS A 210 20.22 17.32 4.85
N LEU A 211 21.19 16.63 4.23
CA LEU A 211 22.61 16.89 4.45
C LEU A 211 23.03 18.27 3.92
N GLN A 212 22.57 18.63 2.71
CA GLN A 212 22.79 19.97 2.13
C GLN A 212 22.25 21.07 3.06
N ALA A 213 21.14 20.82 3.73
CA ALA A 213 20.52 21.80 4.62
C ALA A 213 21.03 21.77 6.07
N ALA A 214 22.02 20.94 6.40
CA ALA A 214 22.42 20.64 7.78
C ALA A 214 21.23 20.25 8.69
N ASN A 215 20.17 19.67 8.10
CA ASN A 215 18.95 19.26 8.77
C ASN A 215 18.98 17.74 9.01
N THR A 216 20.03 17.28 9.71
CA THR A 216 20.33 15.85 9.94
C THR A 216 20.14 15.41 11.38
N GLY A 217 19.77 16.32 12.30
CA GLY A 217 19.63 15.98 13.72
C GLY A 217 18.64 14.84 14.00
N PHE A 218 17.59 14.68 13.19
CA PHE A 218 16.70 13.52 13.33
C PHE A 218 17.33 12.20 12.86
N ILE A 219 18.27 12.24 11.91
CA ILE A 219 19.06 11.07 11.49
C ILE A 219 20.01 10.67 12.63
N ASP A 220 20.63 11.63 13.30
CA ASP A 220 21.52 11.39 14.46
C ASP A 220 20.77 10.63 15.56
N VAL A 221 19.62 11.16 15.98
CA VAL A 221 18.77 10.52 16.99
C VAL A 221 18.32 9.13 16.53
N PHE A 222 18.01 8.94 15.24
CA PHE A 222 17.61 7.63 14.76
C PHE A 222 18.74 6.62 14.79
N CYS A 223 19.97 7.02 14.45
CA CYS A 223 21.17 6.18 14.62
C CYS A 223 21.35 5.73 16.08
N GLU A 224 21.17 6.64 17.04
CA GLU A 224 21.22 6.30 18.47
C GLU A 224 20.13 5.29 18.85
N ARG A 225 18.90 5.44 18.34
CA ARG A 225 17.79 4.49 18.61
C ARG A 225 18.03 3.12 18.00
N LEU A 226 18.64 3.05 16.82
CA LEU A 226 19.05 1.80 16.20
C LEU A 226 20.12 1.09 17.05
N GLN A 227 21.14 1.83 17.51
CA GLN A 227 22.16 1.28 18.41
C GLN A 227 21.57 0.79 19.73
N ALA A 228 20.61 1.51 20.31
CA ALA A 228 19.90 1.09 21.52
C ALA A 228 19.09 -0.22 21.33
N GLN A 229 18.66 -0.52 20.09
CA GLN A 229 18.03 -1.80 19.72
C GLN A 229 19.05 -2.87 19.28
N GLY A 230 20.36 -2.64 19.46
CA GLY A 230 21.40 -3.60 19.10
C GLY A 230 21.61 -3.72 17.59
N LEU A 231 21.43 -2.62 16.85
CA LEU A 231 21.65 -2.53 15.41
C LEU A 231 22.81 -1.57 15.11
N ASN A 232 23.64 -1.89 14.12
CA ASN A 232 24.72 -1.03 13.66
C ASN A 232 24.21 -0.18 12.47
N PRO A 233 23.99 1.14 12.63
CA PRO A 233 23.46 1.97 11.56
C PRO A 233 24.53 2.31 10.51
N LEU A 234 24.13 2.33 9.24
CA LEU A 234 24.88 2.91 8.13
C LEU A 234 24.01 3.99 7.44
N PRO A 235 24.06 5.25 7.90
CA PRO A 235 23.30 6.33 7.28
C PRO A 235 23.95 6.79 5.96
N ILE A 236 23.16 6.74 4.89
CA ILE A 236 23.58 7.08 3.53
C ILE A 236 22.67 8.20 3.00
N ALA A 237 23.28 9.34 2.71
CA ALA A 237 22.64 10.46 2.03
C ALA A 237 22.72 10.23 0.52
N LEU A 238 21.62 10.38 -0.21
CA LEU A 238 21.60 10.22 -1.67
C LEU A 238 20.65 11.19 -2.37
N ALA A 239 20.99 11.58 -3.60
CA ALA A 239 20.16 12.48 -4.41
C ALA A 239 18.86 11.79 -4.85
N SER A 240 18.96 10.59 -5.43
CA SER A 240 17.80 9.83 -5.90
C SER A 240 18.14 8.36 -6.11
N LEU A 241 17.24 7.47 -5.69
CA LEU A 241 17.33 6.03 -6.01
C LEU A 241 17.08 5.73 -7.50
N LYS A 242 16.51 6.68 -8.26
CA LYS A 242 16.29 6.53 -9.70
C LYS A 242 17.54 6.80 -10.53
N GLU A 243 18.57 7.38 -9.93
CA GLU A 243 19.83 7.66 -10.61
C GLU A 243 20.73 6.42 -10.55
N PRO A 244 21.11 5.81 -11.69
CA PRO A 244 21.87 4.56 -11.70
C PRO A 244 23.16 4.63 -10.87
N GLY A 245 23.91 5.74 -10.97
CA GLY A 245 25.14 5.92 -10.19
C GLY A 245 24.92 6.03 -8.68
N CYS A 246 23.79 6.59 -8.24
CA CYS A 246 23.44 6.61 -6.83
C CYS A 246 23.05 5.22 -6.33
N LEU A 247 22.23 4.49 -7.10
CA LEU A 247 21.78 3.15 -6.75
C LEU A 247 22.94 2.17 -6.66
N THR A 248 23.81 2.10 -7.67
CA THR A 248 24.96 1.20 -7.68
C THR A 248 25.87 1.42 -6.47
N MET A 249 26.17 2.68 -6.13
CA MET A 249 27.00 2.98 -4.96
C MET A 249 26.34 2.56 -3.63
N VAL A 250 25.03 2.75 -3.51
CA VAL A 250 24.27 2.25 -2.35
C VAL A 250 24.34 0.72 -2.30
N GLU A 251 24.07 0.02 -3.42
CA GLU A 251 24.12 -1.44 -3.49
C GLU A 251 25.49 -2.01 -3.15
N ASP A 252 26.56 -1.36 -3.60
CA ASP A 252 27.93 -1.78 -3.31
C ASP A 252 28.23 -1.67 -1.81
N TRP A 253 27.82 -0.59 -1.13
CA TRP A 253 27.94 -0.50 0.32
C TRP A 253 27.04 -1.48 1.07
N LEU A 254 25.80 -1.69 0.60
CA LEU A 254 24.89 -2.67 1.20
C LEU A 254 25.48 -4.08 1.17
N ASP A 255 26.16 -4.44 0.09
CA ASP A 255 26.82 -5.74 -0.05
C ASP A 255 28.13 -5.82 0.72
N GLU A 256 28.95 -4.78 0.71
CA GLU A 256 30.21 -4.71 1.48
C GLU A 256 29.99 -4.92 2.98
N VAL A 257 28.91 -4.35 3.55
CA VAL A 257 28.60 -4.44 4.98
C VAL A 257 27.64 -5.57 5.33
N GLU A 258 27.26 -6.36 4.33
CA GLU A 258 26.25 -7.41 4.43
C GLU A 258 24.94 -6.95 5.12
N ALA A 259 24.42 -5.77 4.75
CA ALA A 259 23.27 -5.14 5.42
C ALA A 259 22.08 -6.09 5.60
N GLY A 260 21.61 -6.28 6.84
CA GLY A 260 20.51 -7.20 7.14
C GLY A 260 19.13 -6.63 6.80
N LEU A 261 19.02 -5.31 6.67
CA LEU A 261 17.77 -4.59 6.43
C LEU A 261 18.05 -3.17 5.89
N ILE A 262 17.10 -2.64 5.12
CA ILE A 262 17.14 -1.27 4.61
C ILE A 262 16.01 -0.45 5.24
N LEU A 263 16.36 0.61 5.98
CA LEU A 263 15.44 1.65 6.41
C LEU A 263 15.50 2.78 5.38
N ASN A 264 14.39 3.03 4.71
CA ASN A 264 14.32 4.04 3.68
C ASN A 264 13.37 5.19 4.09
N THR A 265 13.88 6.42 4.05
CA THR A 265 13.07 7.63 4.31
C THR A 265 12.70 8.40 3.05
N THR A 266 13.19 7.96 1.88
CA THR A 266 12.86 8.58 0.58
C THR A 266 11.44 8.23 0.15
N GLY A 267 10.75 9.14 -0.54
CA GLY A 267 9.32 8.97 -0.90
C GLY A 267 9.07 8.29 -2.25
N PHE A 268 9.91 8.51 -3.26
CA PHE A 268 9.58 8.02 -4.60
C PHE A 268 9.87 6.52 -4.78
N ALA A 269 9.00 5.86 -5.55
CA ALA A 269 9.19 4.49 -6.02
C ALA A 269 10.23 4.43 -7.13
N GLN A 270 11.03 3.38 -7.21
CA GLN A 270 11.80 3.04 -8.40
C GLN A 270 10.92 2.40 -9.48
N SER A 271 9.97 1.57 -9.04
CA SER A 271 9.11 0.75 -9.89
C SER A 271 8.04 1.60 -10.58
N SER A 272 7.64 1.16 -11.77
CA SER A 272 6.44 1.67 -12.45
C SER A 272 5.33 0.62 -12.40
N PRO A 273 4.05 1.02 -12.47
CA PRO A 273 2.94 0.06 -12.60
C PRO A 273 3.06 -0.88 -13.81
N GLU A 274 3.86 -0.51 -14.81
CA GLU A 274 4.11 -1.30 -16.02
C GLU A 274 5.18 -2.39 -15.83
N ALA A 275 5.97 -2.34 -14.75
CA ALA A 275 7.01 -3.32 -14.43
C ALA A 275 7.08 -3.64 -12.92
N PRO A 276 6.01 -4.21 -12.33
CA PRO A 276 5.85 -4.37 -10.87
C PRO A 276 6.83 -5.37 -10.23
N HIS A 277 7.45 -6.26 -11.02
CA HIS A 277 8.26 -7.37 -10.48
C HIS A 277 9.73 -7.02 -10.17
N LEU A 278 10.15 -5.77 -10.38
CA LEU A 278 11.53 -5.38 -10.14
C LEU A 278 11.76 -5.20 -8.63
N ARG A 279 12.72 -5.95 -8.10
CA ARG A 279 13.23 -5.67 -6.76
C ARG A 279 13.94 -4.32 -6.80
N PRO A 280 13.64 -3.39 -5.89
CA PRO A 280 14.27 -2.06 -5.89
C PRO A 280 15.75 -2.09 -5.52
N PHE A 281 16.23 -3.21 -4.94
CA PHE A 281 17.63 -3.42 -4.59
C PHE A 281 18.05 -4.86 -4.92
N ARG A 282 19.30 -5.04 -5.32
CA ARG A 282 19.96 -6.35 -5.55
C ARG A 282 19.93 -7.23 -4.30
N ARG A 283 20.12 -6.63 -3.13
CA ARG A 283 20.17 -7.34 -1.85
C ARG A 283 18.77 -7.80 -1.44
N ASN A 284 18.60 -9.10 -1.20
CA ASN A 284 17.31 -9.72 -0.90
C ASN A 284 16.90 -9.59 0.57
N VAL A 285 16.75 -8.35 1.06
CA VAL A 285 16.42 -8.04 2.46
C VAL A 285 15.20 -7.12 2.54
N PRO A 286 14.46 -7.11 3.67
CA PRO A 286 13.29 -6.26 3.83
C PRO A 286 13.66 -4.78 3.71
N VAL A 287 12.75 -4.01 3.10
CA VAL A 287 12.85 -2.56 3.00
C VAL A 287 11.71 -1.96 3.81
N ILE A 288 12.02 -1.27 4.91
CA ILE A 288 11.01 -0.61 5.75
C ILE A 288 10.98 0.88 5.40
N GLN A 289 9.80 1.38 5.07
CA GLN A 289 9.58 2.80 4.82
C GLN A 289 9.39 3.52 6.17
N ALA A 290 10.38 4.33 6.56
CA ALA A 290 10.34 5.18 7.75
C ALA A 290 10.00 6.61 7.34
N ILE A 291 8.94 7.19 7.89
CA ILE A 291 8.28 8.34 7.28
C ILE A 291 8.80 9.64 7.89
N CYS A 292 9.26 10.57 7.04
CA CYS A 292 9.56 11.94 7.43
C CYS A 292 8.35 12.81 7.09
N ALA A 293 7.44 12.97 8.04
CA ALA A 293 6.19 13.69 7.83
C ALA A 293 6.43 15.18 7.58
N GLN A 294 5.76 15.72 6.57
CA GLN A 294 5.91 17.11 6.17
C GLN A 294 5.02 18.05 6.99
N ASP A 295 4.03 17.50 7.69
CA ASP A 295 3.19 18.21 8.65
C ASP A 295 3.87 18.28 10.03
N ASN A 296 3.38 19.18 10.90
CA ASN A 296 3.87 19.25 12.27
C ASN A 296 3.27 18.16 13.17
N GLN A 297 3.97 17.84 14.25
CA GLN A 297 3.55 16.78 15.16
C GLN A 297 2.16 17.04 15.79
N PRO A 298 1.82 18.25 16.27
CA PRO A 298 0.49 18.50 16.83
C PRO A 298 -0.66 18.28 15.84
N ALA A 299 -0.51 18.69 14.58
CA ALA A 299 -1.52 18.49 13.53
C ALA A 299 -1.71 17.00 13.23
N TRP A 300 -0.60 16.25 13.11
CA TRP A 300 -0.66 14.79 12.98
C TRP A 300 -1.33 14.13 14.18
N GLN A 301 -1.00 14.54 15.41
CA GLN A 301 -1.56 13.99 16.64
C GLN A 301 -3.08 14.21 16.71
N ALA A 302 -3.56 15.39 16.33
CA ALA A 302 -4.98 15.74 16.31
C ALA A 302 -5.76 15.13 15.14
N SER A 303 -5.09 14.69 14.08
CA SER A 303 -5.73 14.13 12.88
C SER A 303 -6.15 12.67 13.07
N GLU A 304 -7.42 12.36 12.86
CA GLU A 304 -7.94 10.98 12.77
C GLU A 304 -7.44 10.26 11.50
N GLN A 305 -7.11 11.00 10.44
CA GLN A 305 -6.49 10.40 9.26
C GLN A 305 -5.02 10.04 9.51
N GLY A 306 -4.34 10.81 10.37
CA GLY A 306 -2.89 10.76 10.57
C GLY A 306 -2.18 11.64 9.55
N LEU A 307 -1.56 11.02 8.54
CA LEU A 307 -0.77 11.75 7.52
C LEU A 307 -1.66 12.49 6.50
N GLY A 308 -1.24 13.69 6.09
CA GLY A 308 -1.90 14.47 5.04
C GLY A 308 -1.78 13.85 3.63
N ALA A 309 -2.54 14.37 2.67
CA ALA A 309 -2.63 13.82 1.31
C ALA A 309 -1.28 13.75 0.57
N ARG A 310 -0.41 14.74 0.76
CA ARG A 310 0.94 14.76 0.18
C ARG A 310 1.79 13.61 0.71
N ASP A 311 1.77 13.41 2.03
CA ASP A 311 2.55 12.35 2.69
C ASP A 311 1.98 10.97 2.36
N LEU A 312 0.66 10.84 2.19
CA LEU A 312 0.03 9.61 1.71
C LEU A 312 0.52 9.24 0.30
N ALA A 313 0.58 10.19 -0.63
CA ALA A 313 1.08 9.92 -1.97
C ALA A 313 2.59 9.59 -1.96
N MET A 314 3.37 10.44 -1.29
CA MET A 314 4.83 10.37 -1.32
C MET A 314 5.42 9.29 -0.44
N HIS A 315 4.88 9.01 0.73
CA HIS A 315 5.50 8.13 1.73
C HIS A 315 4.76 6.82 1.93
N ILE A 316 3.60 6.62 1.28
CA ILE A 316 2.80 5.40 1.40
C ILE A 316 2.54 4.78 0.01
N ALA A 317 1.73 5.42 -0.82
CA ALA A 317 1.23 4.81 -2.06
C ALA A 317 2.36 4.50 -3.07
N LEU A 318 3.31 5.42 -3.27
CA LEU A 318 4.45 5.16 -4.16
C LEU A 318 5.39 4.09 -3.56
N PRO A 319 5.85 4.18 -2.30
CA PRO A 319 6.63 3.12 -1.66
C PRO A 319 5.97 1.73 -1.67
N GLU A 320 4.64 1.64 -1.64
CA GLU A 320 3.91 0.36 -1.74
C GLU A 320 4.16 -0.35 -3.07
N LEU A 321 4.39 0.39 -4.17
CA LEU A 321 4.74 -0.16 -5.49
C LEU A 321 6.14 -0.78 -5.53
N ASP A 322 7.03 -0.37 -4.63
CA ASP A 322 8.38 -0.93 -4.47
C ASP A 322 8.42 -2.11 -3.49
N GLY A 323 7.25 -2.58 -3.00
CA GLY A 323 7.18 -3.66 -2.01
C GLY A 323 7.71 -3.28 -0.62
N ARG A 324 7.80 -1.97 -0.32
CA ARG A 324 8.30 -1.51 0.98
C ARG A 324 7.27 -1.74 2.08
N ILE A 325 7.75 -2.15 3.25
CA ILE A 325 6.93 -2.33 4.46
C ILE A 325 6.64 -0.95 5.06
N ILE A 326 5.39 -0.55 5.06
CA ILE A 326 4.96 0.75 5.61
C ILE A 326 5.02 0.71 7.15
N SER A 327 5.76 1.66 7.74
CA SER A 327 5.94 1.73 9.20
C SER A 327 5.31 3.00 9.82
N ARG A 328 6.12 3.90 10.39
CA ARG A 328 5.67 5.02 11.23
C ARG A 328 6.34 6.35 10.84
N PRO A 329 5.69 7.49 11.13
CA PRO A 329 6.34 8.80 11.09
C PRO A 329 7.40 8.89 12.19
N ILE A 330 8.67 8.97 11.78
CA ILE A 330 9.82 9.07 12.68
C ILE A 330 10.22 10.52 12.95
N SER A 331 9.78 11.47 12.12
CA SER A 331 10.07 12.88 12.29
C SER A 331 8.96 13.75 11.71
N PHE A 332 8.83 14.97 12.22
CA PHE A 332 7.84 15.96 11.80
C PHE A 332 8.50 17.29 11.51
N LYS A 333 7.91 18.05 10.58
CA LYS A 333 8.36 19.40 10.25
C LYS A 333 7.77 20.39 11.25
N ASP A 334 8.61 21.02 12.06
CA ASP A 334 8.15 21.89 13.15
C ASP A 334 9.04 23.11 13.32
N LEU A 335 8.53 24.15 13.99
CA LEU A 335 9.33 25.30 14.39
C LEU A 335 10.41 24.83 15.36
N ALA A 336 11.67 24.99 14.95
CA ALA A 336 12.82 24.70 15.79
C ALA A 336 13.11 25.87 16.73
N TRP A 337 13.26 27.08 16.17
CA TRP A 337 13.55 28.32 16.89
C TRP A 337 13.28 29.53 15.99
N ARG A 338 13.18 30.73 16.58
CA ARG A 338 13.18 32.00 15.82
C ARG A 338 14.58 32.60 15.87
N SER A 339 15.11 32.92 14.70
CA SER A 339 16.39 33.59 14.59
C SER A 339 16.25 35.07 14.79
N GLU A 340 16.79 35.59 15.89
CA GLU A 340 16.84 37.03 16.15
C GLU A 340 17.71 37.76 15.13
N ARG A 341 18.77 37.10 14.65
CA ARG A 341 19.73 37.71 13.72
C ARG A 341 19.14 37.90 12.32
N SER A 342 18.40 36.92 11.83
CA SER A 342 17.73 36.97 10.52
C SER A 342 16.25 37.34 10.58
N GLN A 343 15.69 37.48 11.80
CA GLN A 343 14.27 37.67 12.09
C GLN A 343 13.37 36.64 11.38
N SER A 344 13.85 35.41 11.25
CA SER A 344 13.19 34.32 10.52
C SER A 344 12.85 33.15 11.42
N ASP A 345 11.71 32.53 11.17
CA ASP A 345 11.33 31.29 11.84
C ASP A 345 12.04 30.11 11.18
N VAL A 346 12.79 29.34 11.96
CA VAL A 346 13.56 28.20 11.47
C VAL A 346 12.75 26.94 11.65
N VAL A 347 12.46 26.27 10.54
CA VAL A 347 11.65 25.04 10.50
C VAL A 347 12.54 23.88 10.10
N CYS A 348 12.58 22.82 10.91
CA CYS A 348 13.41 21.64 10.67
C CYS A 348 12.62 20.34 10.88
N TYR A 349 13.22 19.21 10.52
CA TYR A 349 12.67 17.91 10.90
C TYR A 349 13.09 17.61 12.32
N ARG A 350 12.11 17.49 13.22
CA ARG A 350 12.34 17.09 14.61
C ARG A 350 12.11 15.59 14.74
N ALA A 351 13.05 14.92 15.41
CA ALA A 351 12.92 13.50 15.74
C ALA A 351 11.68 13.25 16.61
N HIS A 352 11.04 12.10 16.39
CA HIS A 352 10.02 11.56 17.28
C HIS A 352 10.53 10.22 17.86
N PRO A 353 11.31 10.26 18.96
CA PRO A 353 12.08 9.11 19.43
C PRO A 353 11.27 7.84 19.69
N GLU A 354 10.07 7.99 20.26
CA GLU A 354 9.20 6.85 20.56
C GLU A 354 8.75 6.10 19.28
N ARG A 355 8.51 6.81 18.18
CA ARG A 355 8.18 6.18 16.88
C ARG A 355 9.42 5.60 16.20
N MET A 356 10.59 6.22 16.41
CA MET A 356 11.87 5.64 15.98
C MET A 356 12.17 4.33 16.71
N ASP A 357 11.87 4.24 18.00
CA ASP A 357 12.05 3.02 18.80
C ASP A 357 11.17 1.88 18.24
N PHE A 358 9.92 2.17 17.83
CA PHE A 358 9.07 1.20 17.14
C PHE A 358 9.70 0.69 15.84
N VAL A 359 10.16 1.60 14.97
CA VAL A 359 10.75 1.21 13.66
C VAL A 359 12.05 0.45 13.86
N ALA A 360 12.89 0.85 14.81
CA ALA A 360 14.11 0.14 15.15
C ALA A 360 13.83 -1.25 15.72
N GLN A 361 12.80 -1.40 16.56
CA GLN A 361 12.36 -2.71 17.05
C GLN A 361 11.82 -3.59 15.91
N LEU A 362 11.05 -3.02 14.97
CA LEU A 362 10.54 -3.75 13.82
C LEU A 362 11.70 -4.26 12.94
N ALA A 363 12.68 -3.40 12.67
CA ALA A 363 13.89 -3.76 11.94
C ALA A 363 14.64 -4.91 12.63
N ARG A 364 14.84 -4.81 13.94
CA ARG A 364 15.48 -5.86 14.75
C ARG A 364 14.74 -7.19 14.63
N ARG A 365 13.40 -7.18 14.71
CA ARG A 365 12.57 -8.40 14.63
C ARG A 365 12.63 -9.06 13.26
N TRP A 366 12.66 -8.28 12.17
CA TRP A 366 12.85 -8.82 10.82
C TRP A 366 14.24 -9.46 10.64
N ILE A 367 15.28 -8.83 11.17
CA ILE A 367 16.63 -9.39 11.13
C ILE A 367 16.75 -10.65 12.01
N GLU A 368 16.16 -10.63 13.21
CA GLU A 368 16.06 -11.79 14.09
C GLU A 368 15.37 -12.96 13.37
N LEU A 369 14.27 -12.69 12.66
CA LEU A 369 13.57 -13.69 11.84
C LEU A 369 14.44 -14.26 10.71
N ALA A 370 15.30 -13.43 10.09
CA ALA A 370 16.21 -13.88 9.04
C ALA A 370 17.37 -14.74 9.58
N LEU A 371 17.91 -14.37 10.75
CA LEU A 371 19.10 -15.01 11.33
C LEU A 371 18.78 -16.30 12.10
N LEU A 372 17.59 -16.41 12.69
CA LEU A 372 17.21 -17.61 13.44
C LEU A 372 17.07 -18.83 12.51
N PRO A 373 17.63 -19.99 12.88
CA PRO A 373 17.34 -21.25 12.19
C PRO A 373 15.85 -21.57 12.24
N ASN A 374 15.27 -22.10 11.16
CA ASN A 374 13.84 -22.45 11.08
C ASN A 374 13.38 -23.34 12.25
N ALA A 375 14.21 -24.29 12.68
CA ALA A 375 13.95 -25.18 13.82
C ALA A 375 13.73 -24.45 15.16
N SER A 376 14.19 -23.21 15.29
CA SER A 376 14.05 -22.38 16.49
C SER A 376 12.96 -21.32 16.37
N LYS A 377 12.32 -21.18 15.20
CA LYS A 377 11.33 -20.14 14.97
C LYS A 377 10.00 -20.47 15.63
N ARG A 378 9.44 -19.51 16.38
CA ARG A 378 8.06 -19.51 16.86
C ARG A 378 7.19 -18.71 15.91
N VAL A 379 6.23 -19.36 15.29
CA VAL A 379 5.32 -18.74 14.31
C VAL A 379 3.88 -18.91 14.79
N ALA A 380 3.04 -17.90 14.57
CA ALA A 380 1.63 -17.94 14.93
C ALA A 380 0.76 -17.71 13.69
N LEU A 381 -0.10 -18.67 13.36
CA LEU A 381 -1.13 -18.56 12.32
C LEU A 381 -2.45 -18.19 12.99
N ILE A 382 -3.02 -17.04 12.62
CA ILE A 382 -4.23 -16.48 13.22
C ILE A 382 -5.36 -16.59 12.21
N LEU A 383 -6.37 -17.37 12.54
CA LEU A 383 -7.54 -17.57 11.69
C LEU A 383 -8.61 -16.55 12.05
N ALA A 384 -9.08 -15.80 11.06
CA ALA A 384 -10.19 -14.86 11.25
C ALA A 384 -11.46 -15.61 11.71
N ASN A 385 -12.21 -15.02 12.65
CA ASN A 385 -13.46 -15.59 13.13
C ASN A 385 -14.55 -14.53 13.22
N TYR A 386 -15.11 -14.19 12.05
CA TYR A 386 -16.19 -13.22 11.92
C TYR A 386 -17.29 -13.70 10.96
N PRO A 387 -18.58 -13.56 11.32
CA PRO A 387 -19.10 -13.32 12.68
C PRO A 387 -18.58 -14.35 13.68
N THR A 388 -18.54 -14.01 14.97
CA THR A 388 -17.95 -14.82 16.05
C THR A 388 -18.83 -16.04 16.38
N ARG A 389 -18.80 -17.03 15.49
CA ARG A 389 -19.46 -18.33 15.65
C ARG A 389 -18.45 -19.41 15.30
N ASP A 390 -18.58 -20.57 15.93
CA ASP A 390 -17.70 -21.71 15.67
C ASP A 390 -17.71 -22.15 14.20
N GLY A 391 -18.87 -22.14 13.54
CA GLY A 391 -19.00 -22.43 12.11
C GLY A 391 -18.41 -21.37 11.17
N ARG A 392 -17.81 -20.30 11.71
CA ARG A 392 -17.18 -19.20 10.96
C ARG A 392 -15.68 -19.07 11.30
N ILE A 393 -15.07 -20.05 11.97
CA ILE A 393 -13.62 -20.05 12.20
C ILE A 393 -12.91 -20.26 10.86
N GLY A 394 -11.92 -19.42 10.58
CA GLY A 394 -11.24 -19.40 9.28
C GLY A 394 -12.10 -18.73 8.19
N ASN A 395 -12.89 -17.71 8.53
CA ASN A 395 -13.63 -16.96 7.51
C ASN A 395 -12.63 -16.27 6.56
N GLY A 396 -12.64 -16.65 5.29
CA GLY A 396 -11.75 -16.15 4.25
C GLY A 396 -12.54 -15.94 2.96
N VAL A 397 -12.58 -14.72 2.43
CA VAL A 397 -13.30 -14.44 1.19
C VAL A 397 -12.63 -15.18 0.03
N GLY A 398 -13.32 -16.18 -0.53
CA GLY A 398 -12.81 -16.95 -1.67
C GLY A 398 -11.61 -17.85 -1.34
N LEU A 399 -11.36 -18.15 -0.05
CA LEU A 399 -10.26 -19.00 0.37
C LEU A 399 -10.79 -20.15 1.22
N ASP A 400 -10.34 -21.38 0.94
CA ASP A 400 -10.45 -22.50 1.88
C ASP A 400 -9.39 -22.32 2.96
N THR A 401 -9.68 -21.47 3.94
CA THR A 401 -8.74 -21.10 5.00
C THR A 401 -8.25 -22.31 5.81
N PRO A 402 -9.08 -23.32 6.16
CA PRO A 402 -8.58 -24.53 6.83
C PRO A 402 -7.56 -25.31 5.98
N ALA A 403 -7.83 -25.51 4.68
CA ALA A 403 -6.89 -26.18 3.80
C ALA A 403 -5.63 -25.34 3.56
N ALA A 404 -5.77 -24.03 3.38
CA ALA A 404 -4.67 -23.08 3.26
C ALA A 404 -3.75 -23.10 4.48
N ALA A 405 -4.31 -23.02 5.69
CA ALA A 405 -3.55 -23.09 6.93
C ALA A 405 -2.77 -24.41 7.03
N LEU A 406 -3.40 -25.53 6.66
CA LEU A 406 -2.73 -26.84 6.68
C LEU A 406 -1.61 -26.93 5.62
N ASN A 407 -1.79 -26.36 4.43
CA ASN A 407 -0.75 -26.30 3.40
C ASN A 407 0.43 -25.44 3.85
N ILE A 408 0.17 -24.30 4.50
CA ILE A 408 1.23 -23.46 5.09
C ILE A 408 1.99 -24.25 6.15
N LEU A 409 1.30 -24.95 7.05
CA LEU A 409 1.95 -25.78 8.07
C LEU A 409 2.80 -26.90 7.44
N ARG A 410 2.31 -27.57 6.39
CA ARG A 410 3.09 -28.60 5.67
C ARG A 410 4.34 -28.01 5.00
N ALA A 411 4.20 -26.90 4.30
CA ALA A 411 5.35 -26.21 3.68
C ALA A 411 6.37 -25.76 4.74
N MET A 412 5.92 -25.27 5.89
CA MET A 412 6.81 -24.98 7.02
C MET A 412 7.48 -26.26 7.56
N GLN A 413 6.78 -27.38 7.64
CA GLN A 413 7.37 -28.65 8.07
C GLN A 413 8.49 -29.09 7.12
N ASP A 414 8.26 -28.95 5.81
CA ASP A 414 9.25 -29.28 4.76
C ASP A 414 10.50 -28.40 4.84
N GLU A 415 10.33 -27.14 5.26
CA GLU A 415 11.43 -26.18 5.53
C GLU A 415 12.10 -26.36 6.92
N GLY A 416 11.74 -27.41 7.65
CA GLY A 416 12.37 -27.78 8.92
C GLY A 416 11.88 -26.98 10.13
N TYR A 417 10.70 -26.37 10.05
CA TYR A 417 10.06 -25.76 11.23
C TYR A 417 9.58 -26.85 12.20
N PRO A 418 9.65 -26.60 13.51
CA PRO A 418 9.31 -27.57 14.53
C PRO A 418 7.78 -27.74 14.63
N LEU A 419 7.25 -28.76 13.98
CA LEU A 419 5.82 -29.09 13.98
C LEU A 419 5.57 -30.49 14.55
N ALA A 420 4.58 -30.59 15.44
CA ALA A 420 4.02 -31.87 15.85
C ALA A 420 3.23 -32.51 14.68
N PRO A 421 2.83 -33.80 14.77
CA PRO A 421 2.00 -34.42 13.74
C PRO A 421 0.79 -33.56 13.38
N LEU A 422 0.67 -33.22 12.10
CA LEU A 422 -0.39 -32.37 11.58
C LEU A 422 -1.68 -33.17 11.35
N PRO A 423 -2.86 -32.53 11.41
CA PRO A 423 -4.12 -33.18 11.06
C PRO A 423 -4.14 -33.65 9.60
N GLU A 424 -4.93 -34.68 9.30
CA GLU A 424 -5.03 -35.25 7.95
C GLU A 424 -5.69 -34.29 6.94
N SER A 425 -6.59 -33.43 7.41
CA SER A 425 -7.36 -32.48 6.59
C SER A 425 -7.63 -31.15 7.29
N GLY A 426 -7.99 -30.12 6.52
CA GLY A 426 -8.42 -28.83 7.07
C GLY A 426 -9.64 -28.98 7.99
N THR A 427 -10.56 -29.90 7.69
CA THR A 427 -11.69 -30.24 8.58
C THR A 427 -11.20 -30.77 9.92
N ALA A 428 -10.22 -31.69 9.92
CA ALA A 428 -9.66 -32.22 11.16
C ALA A 428 -8.93 -31.13 11.98
N LEU A 429 -8.28 -30.17 11.32
CA LEU A 429 -7.70 -28.99 11.98
C LEU A 429 -8.77 -28.16 12.70
N ILE A 430 -9.90 -27.86 12.04
CA ILE A 430 -11.01 -27.12 12.65
C ILE A 430 -11.64 -27.91 13.79
N GLN A 431 -11.82 -29.22 13.64
CA GLN A 431 -12.35 -30.08 14.72
C GLN A 431 -11.44 -30.07 15.97
N GLN A 432 -10.11 -30.06 15.79
CA GLN A 432 -9.17 -29.93 16.90
C GLN A 432 -9.28 -28.56 17.59
N LEU A 433 -9.43 -27.48 16.83
CA LEU A 433 -9.66 -26.12 17.37
C LEU A 433 -10.96 -26.04 18.18
N LEU A 434 -12.05 -26.62 17.66
CA LEU A 434 -13.35 -26.68 18.35
C LEU A 434 -13.33 -27.52 19.63
N GLY A 435 -12.32 -28.38 19.80
CA GLY A 435 -12.09 -29.12 21.04
C GLY A 435 -11.59 -28.24 22.20
N GLY A 436 -11.15 -27.01 21.93
CA GLY A 436 -10.72 -26.03 22.93
C GLY A 436 -11.65 -24.82 23.04
N VAL A 437 -11.32 -23.89 23.94
CA VAL A 437 -12.04 -22.60 24.03
C VAL A 437 -12.00 -21.84 22.71
N THR A 438 -13.13 -21.25 22.34
CA THR A 438 -13.31 -20.41 21.14
C THR A 438 -13.95 -19.08 21.55
N ASN A 439 -14.37 -18.27 20.56
CA ASN A 439 -15.16 -17.06 20.82
C ASN A 439 -16.64 -17.35 21.19
N ASP A 440 -17.06 -18.62 21.22
CA ASP A 440 -18.40 -19.01 21.64
C ASP A 440 -18.55 -18.97 23.17
N LEU A 441 -19.25 -17.94 23.65
CA LEU A 441 -19.43 -17.67 25.08
C LEU A 441 -20.27 -18.74 25.78
N ASP A 442 -21.20 -19.39 25.07
CA ASP A 442 -22.13 -20.35 25.68
C ASP A 442 -21.44 -21.67 26.05
N SER A 443 -20.32 -21.97 25.40
CA SER A 443 -19.58 -23.22 25.60
C SER A 443 -18.21 -23.03 26.26
N ILE A 444 -17.82 -21.78 26.53
CA ILE A 444 -16.47 -21.44 27.00
C ILE A 444 -16.10 -22.26 28.24
N ASP A 445 -16.96 -22.31 29.27
CA ASP A 445 -16.71 -23.00 30.54
C ASP A 445 -16.68 -24.52 30.44
N LEU A 446 -17.23 -25.07 29.35
CA LEU A 446 -17.26 -26.51 29.09
C LEU A 446 -16.01 -27.00 28.36
N ARG A 447 -15.25 -26.08 27.73
CA ARG A 447 -14.11 -26.42 26.89
C ARG A 447 -12.77 -26.22 27.59
N PRO A 448 -11.81 -27.14 27.40
CA PRO A 448 -10.46 -26.98 27.91
C PRO A 448 -9.74 -25.83 27.20
N CYS A 449 -8.81 -25.18 27.90
CA CYS A 449 -7.95 -24.15 27.33
C CYS A 449 -6.50 -24.61 27.45
N GLN A 450 -5.80 -24.71 26.32
CA GLN A 450 -4.43 -25.23 26.27
C GLN A 450 -3.36 -24.14 26.42
N GLN A 451 -3.70 -22.88 26.17
CA GLN A 451 -2.79 -21.74 26.26
C GLN A 451 -3.44 -20.62 27.06
N SER A 452 -2.67 -19.97 27.91
CA SER A 452 -3.17 -18.86 28.72
C SER A 452 -2.03 -17.95 29.17
N MET A 453 -2.33 -16.68 29.36
CA MET A 453 -1.43 -15.69 29.94
C MET A 453 -1.76 -15.53 31.42
N ALA A 454 -0.75 -15.45 32.29
CA ALA A 454 -1.01 -15.19 33.69
C ALA A 454 -1.57 -13.76 33.87
N LEU A 455 -2.44 -13.55 34.85
CA LEU A 455 -3.08 -12.24 35.02
C LEU A 455 -2.06 -11.13 35.36
N ASP A 456 -1.03 -11.43 36.14
CA ASP A 456 0.07 -10.52 36.44
C ASP A 456 0.86 -10.15 35.18
N GLU A 457 1.24 -11.13 34.35
CA GLU A 457 1.89 -10.87 33.06
C GLU A 457 1.00 -10.00 32.15
N TYR A 458 -0.32 -10.23 32.17
CA TYR A 458 -1.28 -9.44 31.42
C TYR A 458 -1.34 -7.99 31.94
N LEU A 459 -1.40 -7.80 33.25
CA LEU A 459 -1.46 -6.49 33.88
C LEU A 459 -0.18 -5.70 33.62
N ASP A 460 1.00 -6.33 33.71
CA ASP A 460 2.27 -5.69 33.36
C ASP A 460 2.26 -5.20 31.90
N ALA A 461 1.70 -5.99 30.97
CA ALA A 461 1.60 -5.59 29.58
C ALA A 461 0.51 -4.55 29.30
N PHE A 462 -0.61 -4.63 30.03
CA PHE A 462 -1.66 -3.63 29.99
C PHE A 462 -1.16 -2.31 30.54
N ASP A 463 -0.26 -2.33 31.52
CA ASP A 463 0.28 -1.15 32.16
C ASP A 463 1.29 -0.35 31.32
N ASP A 464 1.84 -0.97 30.28
CA ASP A 464 2.65 -0.29 29.24
C ASP A 464 1.79 0.55 28.28
N LEU A 465 0.47 0.33 28.24
CA LEU A 465 -0.42 1.11 27.37
C LEU A 465 -0.55 2.56 27.84
N PRO A 466 -0.82 3.51 26.93
CA PRO A 466 -1.16 4.89 27.30
C PRO A 466 -2.32 4.92 28.31
N GLN A 467 -2.26 5.83 29.27
CA GLN A 467 -3.26 5.94 30.34
C GLN A 467 -4.69 6.04 29.77
N ALA A 468 -4.90 6.87 28.75
CA ALA A 468 -6.19 7.04 28.10
C ALA A 468 -6.72 5.73 27.49
N SER A 469 -5.85 4.90 26.93
CA SER A 469 -6.20 3.59 26.38
C SER A 469 -6.64 2.62 27.48
N ARG A 470 -5.91 2.59 28.61
CA ARG A 470 -6.29 1.76 29.78
C ARG A 470 -7.64 2.18 30.35
N ASP A 471 -7.84 3.49 30.52
CA ASP A 471 -9.09 4.04 31.05
C ASP A 471 -10.28 3.72 30.14
N ALA A 472 -10.10 3.82 28.81
CA ALA A 472 -11.13 3.48 27.84
C ALA A 472 -11.54 2.01 27.90
N VAL A 473 -10.56 1.09 28.01
CA VAL A 473 -10.83 -0.35 28.15
C VAL A 473 -11.55 -0.64 29.45
N ASN A 474 -11.06 -0.12 30.57
CA ASN A 474 -11.67 -0.35 31.88
C ASN A 474 -13.08 0.25 31.98
N ALA A 475 -13.31 1.42 31.36
CA ALA A 475 -14.63 2.03 31.31
C ALA A 475 -15.63 1.22 30.48
N ARG A 476 -15.18 0.61 29.38
CA ARG A 476 -16.03 -0.17 28.48
C ARG A 476 -16.27 -1.60 28.97
N TRP A 477 -15.23 -2.28 29.44
CA TRP A 477 -15.22 -3.72 29.69
C TRP A 477 -15.10 -4.09 31.17
N GLY A 478 -14.84 -3.12 32.04
CA GLY A 478 -14.66 -3.35 33.48
C GLY A 478 -13.23 -3.80 33.81
N ALA A 479 -13.08 -4.63 34.83
CA ALA A 479 -11.79 -5.20 35.20
C ALA A 479 -11.50 -6.48 34.37
N PRO A 480 -10.24 -6.85 34.12
CA PRO A 480 -9.91 -8.05 33.34
C PRO A 480 -10.47 -9.35 33.93
N GLN A 481 -10.72 -9.40 35.25
CA GLN A 481 -11.35 -10.53 35.92
C GLN A 481 -12.82 -10.75 35.53
N ASN A 482 -13.46 -9.73 34.96
CA ASN A 482 -14.84 -9.79 34.46
C ASN A 482 -14.91 -10.22 32.98
N ASP A 483 -13.77 -10.32 32.29
CA ASP A 483 -13.73 -10.75 30.90
C ASP A 483 -14.14 -12.23 30.79
N PRO A 484 -14.98 -12.63 29.80
CA PRO A 484 -15.36 -14.03 29.64
C PRO A 484 -14.18 -14.99 29.43
N MET A 485 -13.06 -14.49 28.88
CA MET A 485 -11.84 -15.28 28.70
C MET A 485 -11.00 -15.40 29.98
N PHE A 486 -11.41 -14.81 31.10
CA PHE A 486 -10.73 -14.99 32.38
C PHE A 486 -11.17 -16.28 33.08
N ARG A 487 -10.20 -17.15 33.42
CA ARG A 487 -10.46 -18.38 34.18
C ARG A 487 -9.32 -18.68 35.14
N SER A 488 -9.64 -18.86 36.42
CA SER A 488 -8.69 -19.32 37.45
C SER A 488 -7.39 -18.50 37.52
N GLY A 489 -7.48 -17.16 37.48
CA GLY A 489 -6.31 -16.28 37.57
C GLY A 489 -5.52 -16.12 36.27
N ARG A 490 -6.06 -16.57 35.13
CA ARG A 490 -5.39 -16.53 33.83
C ARG A 490 -6.33 -16.04 32.73
N MET A 491 -5.77 -15.34 31.75
CA MET A 491 -6.46 -14.97 30.52
C MET A 491 -6.29 -16.11 29.51
N MET A 492 -7.39 -16.73 29.09
CA MET A 492 -7.42 -17.85 28.17
C MET A 492 -7.11 -17.39 26.74
N ILE A 493 -6.33 -18.19 26.01
CA ILE A 493 -5.97 -17.94 24.61
C ILE A 493 -6.58 -19.06 23.76
N ALA A 494 -7.42 -18.69 22.80
CA ALA A 494 -8.10 -19.64 21.90
C ALA A 494 -7.17 -20.12 20.78
N GLY A 495 -6.86 -21.41 20.78
CA GLY A 495 -6.02 -22.02 19.74
C GLY A 495 -5.40 -23.34 20.17
N ILE A 496 -4.49 -23.83 19.34
CA ILE A 496 -3.73 -25.06 19.58
C ILE A 496 -2.27 -24.86 19.16
N ARG A 497 -1.36 -25.61 19.79
CA ARG A 497 0.07 -25.59 19.44
C ARG A 497 0.49 -26.89 18.79
N PHE A 498 1.17 -26.77 17.66
CA PHE A 498 1.95 -27.83 17.02
C PHE A 498 3.42 -27.58 17.34
N SER A 499 3.87 -28.01 18.53
CA SER A 499 5.22 -27.71 19.05
C SER A 499 5.48 -26.21 19.25
N LEU A 500 6.37 -25.58 18.46
CA LEU A 500 6.68 -24.15 18.52
C LEU A 500 5.88 -23.33 17.50
N THR A 501 4.93 -23.94 16.79
CA THR A 501 3.97 -23.21 15.94
C THR A 501 2.60 -23.19 16.62
N PHE A 502 1.94 -22.05 16.59
CA PHE A 502 0.61 -21.83 17.17
C PHE A 502 -0.41 -21.57 16.07
N VAL A 503 -1.58 -22.21 16.16
CA VAL A 503 -2.75 -21.89 15.32
C VAL A 503 -3.82 -21.35 16.25
N GLY A 504 -4.08 -20.05 16.13
CA GLY A 504 -4.99 -19.30 16.99
C GLY A 504 -6.28 -18.92 16.28
N ILE A 505 -7.35 -18.77 17.06
CA ILE A 505 -8.61 -18.17 16.62
C ILE A 505 -8.53 -16.69 16.97
N GLN A 506 -8.67 -15.80 15.98
CA GLN A 506 -8.63 -14.36 16.24
C GLN A 506 -9.75 -14.00 17.25
N PRO A 507 -9.43 -13.29 18.35
CA PRO A 507 -10.43 -12.95 19.34
C PRO A 507 -11.54 -12.05 18.80
N ALA A 508 -12.71 -12.14 19.42
CA ALA A 508 -13.82 -11.24 19.16
C ALA A 508 -13.46 -9.78 19.48
N ARG A 509 -13.75 -8.84 18.56
CA ARG A 509 -13.57 -7.39 18.78
C ARG A 509 -14.45 -6.83 19.91
N GLY A 510 -15.52 -7.53 20.26
CA GLY A 510 -16.37 -7.25 21.40
C GLY A 510 -17.25 -8.46 21.71
N TYR A 511 -17.70 -8.58 22.96
CA TYR A 511 -18.64 -9.61 23.41
C TYR A 511 -19.94 -8.96 23.86
N GLN A 512 -21.06 -9.69 23.69
CA GLN A 512 -22.40 -9.23 24.13
C GLN A 512 -22.83 -7.87 23.54
N VAL A 513 -22.30 -7.51 22.37
CA VAL A 513 -22.70 -6.34 21.56
C VAL A 513 -23.42 -6.84 20.31
N ASP A 514 -24.35 -6.04 19.76
CA ASP A 514 -24.96 -6.32 18.47
C ASP A 514 -23.87 -6.54 17.39
N PRO A 515 -23.85 -7.69 16.68
CA PRO A 515 -22.84 -7.99 15.66
C PRO A 515 -22.66 -6.90 14.60
N SER A 516 -23.74 -6.18 14.25
CA SER A 516 -23.69 -5.05 13.33
C SER A 516 -22.93 -3.86 13.93
N ALA A 517 -23.21 -3.54 15.19
CA ALA A 517 -22.55 -2.45 15.91
C ALA A 517 -21.04 -2.72 16.16
N VAL A 518 -20.62 -3.97 16.35
CA VAL A 518 -19.20 -4.31 16.51
C VAL A 518 -18.35 -3.95 15.27
N TYR A 519 -18.96 -3.96 14.08
CA TYR A 519 -18.27 -3.66 12.83
C TYR A 519 -18.40 -2.18 12.42
N HIS A 520 -19.54 -1.56 12.71
CA HIS A 520 -19.82 -0.17 12.35
C HIS A 520 -19.44 0.86 13.42
N ASP A 521 -19.04 0.43 14.62
CA ASP A 521 -18.52 1.31 15.66
C ASP A 521 -17.00 1.50 15.51
N PRO A 522 -16.55 2.62 14.91
CA PRO A 522 -15.14 2.89 14.71
C PRO A 522 -14.39 3.11 16.03
N ASP A 523 -15.10 3.38 17.13
CA ASP A 523 -14.55 3.74 18.44
C ASP A 523 -14.55 2.58 19.44
N LEU A 524 -15.09 1.41 19.05
CA LEU A 524 -15.13 0.24 19.92
C LEU A 524 -13.71 -0.28 20.23
N VAL A 525 -13.24 0.01 21.45
CA VAL A 525 -11.96 -0.44 21.99
C VAL A 525 -11.94 -1.96 22.22
N PRO A 526 -10.80 -2.65 22.03
CA PRO A 526 -10.71 -4.10 22.19
C PRO A 526 -10.90 -4.53 23.66
N PRO A 527 -11.54 -5.68 23.92
CA PRO A 527 -11.71 -6.23 25.27
C PRO A 527 -10.40 -6.80 25.83
N HIS A 528 -10.36 -7.08 27.14
CA HIS A 528 -9.17 -7.60 27.81
C HIS A 528 -8.69 -8.93 27.20
N GLY A 529 -9.60 -9.85 26.85
CA GLY A 529 -9.27 -11.12 26.19
C GLY A 529 -8.60 -10.94 24.82
N TYR A 530 -8.99 -9.90 24.07
CA TYR A 530 -8.36 -9.54 22.80
C TYR A 530 -6.92 -9.05 23.02
N LEU A 531 -6.74 -8.15 23.99
CA LEU A 531 -5.42 -7.63 24.37
C LEU A 531 -4.51 -8.77 24.86
N ALA A 532 -5.03 -9.63 25.75
CA ALA A 532 -4.29 -10.75 26.31
C ALA A 532 -3.78 -11.72 25.23
N PHE A 533 -4.59 -11.98 24.20
CA PHE A 533 -4.19 -12.83 23.07
C PHE A 533 -2.93 -12.31 22.37
N TYR A 534 -2.93 -11.04 21.95
CA TYR A 534 -1.78 -10.47 21.24
C TYR A 534 -0.60 -10.13 22.16
N PHE A 535 -0.84 -9.77 23.42
CA PHE A 535 0.22 -9.62 24.41
C PHE A 535 0.91 -10.94 24.71
N TRP A 536 0.14 -12.03 24.82
CA TRP A 536 0.67 -13.37 24.95
C TRP A 536 1.53 -13.72 23.74
N LEU A 537 1.05 -13.50 22.50
CA LEU A 537 1.84 -13.74 21.29
C LEU A 537 3.19 -13.00 21.31
N ARG A 538 3.21 -11.74 21.74
CA ARG A 538 4.41 -10.88 21.73
C ARG A 538 5.39 -11.16 22.86
N LYS A 539 4.88 -11.39 24.07
CA LYS A 539 5.68 -11.36 25.31
C LYS A 539 5.87 -12.75 25.91
N ALA A 540 4.78 -13.49 26.16
CA ALA A 540 4.84 -14.78 26.85
C ALA A 540 5.17 -15.95 25.91
N TYR A 541 4.49 -16.03 24.77
CA TYR A 541 4.81 -16.96 23.69
C TYR A 541 6.05 -16.50 22.93
N GLY A 542 6.21 -15.18 22.74
CA GLY A 542 7.34 -14.59 22.05
C GLY A 542 7.47 -15.06 20.61
N ALA A 543 6.39 -14.96 19.83
CA ALA A 543 6.40 -15.23 18.39
C ALA A 543 7.49 -14.38 17.71
N HIS A 544 8.12 -14.93 16.67
CA HIS A 544 9.03 -14.19 15.79
C HIS A 544 8.29 -13.62 14.57
N ALA A 545 7.20 -14.26 14.15
CA ALA A 545 6.32 -13.78 13.09
C ALA A 545 4.86 -14.20 13.34
N VAL A 546 3.94 -13.37 12.86
CA VAL A 546 2.50 -13.64 12.85
C VAL A 546 2.02 -13.74 11.41
N LEU A 547 1.23 -14.77 11.10
CA LEU A 547 0.51 -14.93 9.86
C LEU A 547 -0.97 -14.72 10.13
N HIS A 548 -1.60 -13.70 9.55
CA HIS A 548 -3.06 -13.64 9.52
C HIS A 548 -3.53 -14.37 8.26
N VAL A 549 -4.31 -15.44 8.41
CA VAL A 549 -4.67 -16.30 7.27
C VAL A 549 -6.13 -16.07 6.89
N GLY A 550 -6.32 -15.51 5.69
CA GLY A 550 -7.63 -15.26 5.10
C GLY A 550 -8.12 -13.82 5.30
N LYS A 551 -8.68 -13.26 4.23
CA LYS A 551 -9.36 -11.96 4.24
C LYS A 551 -10.72 -12.06 4.97
N HIS A 552 -11.05 -11.19 5.92
CA HIS A 552 -10.22 -10.20 6.61
C HIS A 552 -10.24 -10.52 8.11
N GLY A 553 -9.12 -10.24 8.76
CA GLY A 553 -9.02 -10.13 10.20
C GLY A 553 -9.74 -8.88 10.72
N ASN A 554 -9.66 -8.66 12.02
CA ASN A 554 -10.30 -7.51 12.68
C ASN A 554 -9.30 -6.54 13.33
N LEU A 555 -7.98 -6.80 13.26
CA LEU A 555 -6.95 -6.04 13.97
C LEU A 555 -6.68 -4.71 13.28
N GLU A 556 -6.52 -4.74 11.96
CA GLU A 556 -6.30 -3.57 11.10
C GLU A 556 -7.44 -2.55 11.18
N TRP A 557 -8.62 -2.99 11.60
CA TRP A 557 -9.83 -2.18 11.73
C TRP A 557 -10.04 -1.59 13.12
N LEU A 558 -9.22 -1.94 14.12
CA LEU A 558 -9.35 -1.40 15.48
C LEU A 558 -9.19 0.13 15.50
N PRO A 559 -9.77 0.85 16.48
CA PRO A 559 -9.80 2.31 16.49
C PRO A 559 -8.41 2.95 16.42
N GLY A 560 -8.31 4.11 15.77
CA GLY A 560 -7.07 4.87 15.61
C GLY A 560 -6.87 5.41 14.20
N LYS A 561 -5.71 6.06 13.99
CA LYS A 561 -5.42 6.85 12.79
C LYS A 561 -5.49 6.04 11.50
N GLY A 562 -6.04 6.61 10.42
CA GLY A 562 -6.11 5.97 9.09
C GLY A 562 -4.77 5.40 8.60
N VAL A 563 -3.70 6.18 8.73
CA VAL A 563 -2.32 5.82 8.34
C VAL A 563 -1.31 6.60 9.19
N GLY A 564 -0.08 6.07 9.31
CA GLY A 564 0.96 6.72 10.11
C GLY A 564 0.60 6.71 11.60
N LEU A 565 0.46 5.52 12.17
CA LEU A 565 -0.10 5.31 13.50
C LEU A 565 0.73 5.92 14.64
N SER A 566 0.05 6.41 15.67
CA SER A 566 0.64 6.76 16.97
C SER A 566 0.59 5.57 17.94
N GLN A 567 1.25 5.69 19.10
CA GLN A 567 1.18 4.71 20.18
C GLN A 567 -0.24 4.52 20.75
N ASP A 568 -1.12 5.51 20.56
CA ASP A 568 -2.50 5.48 21.02
C ASP A 568 -3.43 4.71 20.06
N CYS A 569 -2.93 4.32 18.89
CA CYS A 569 -3.71 3.56 17.91
C CYS A 569 -3.72 2.08 18.29
N TRP A 570 -4.90 1.48 18.40
CA TRP A 570 -5.03 0.09 18.83
C TRP A 570 -4.28 -0.93 17.97
N PRO A 571 -4.26 -0.85 16.62
CA PRO A 571 -3.46 -1.78 15.82
C PRO A 571 -1.97 -1.76 16.21
N ASP A 572 -1.43 -0.57 16.55
CA ASP A 572 -0.05 -0.37 16.99
C ASP A 572 0.18 -0.95 18.39
N ALA A 573 -0.69 -0.59 19.34
CA ALA A 573 -0.61 -0.99 20.73
C ALA A 573 -0.75 -2.52 20.92
N VAL A 574 -1.63 -3.15 20.14
CA VAL A 574 -1.93 -4.59 20.20
C VAL A 574 -0.83 -5.41 19.57
N LEU A 575 -0.55 -5.20 18.27
CA LEU A 575 0.38 -6.04 17.50
C LEU A 575 1.85 -5.68 17.79
N GLY A 576 2.11 -4.40 18.10
CA GLY A 576 3.47 -3.88 18.26
C GLY A 576 4.30 -4.02 16.99
N ALA A 577 5.62 -3.91 17.15
CA ALA A 577 6.61 -4.01 16.08
C ALA A 577 6.89 -5.47 15.64
N MET A 578 5.84 -6.26 15.42
CA MET A 578 5.93 -7.65 14.98
C MET A 578 5.94 -7.76 13.44
N PRO A 579 6.79 -8.64 12.86
CA PRO A 579 6.63 -9.09 11.47
C PRO A 579 5.25 -9.73 11.29
N ASN A 580 4.46 -9.16 10.38
CA ASN A 580 3.10 -9.58 10.08
C ASN A 580 3.02 -9.95 8.60
N ILE A 581 2.73 -11.22 8.31
CA ILE A 581 2.62 -11.77 6.95
C ILE A 581 1.16 -12.11 6.71
N TYR A 582 0.63 -11.81 5.54
CA TYR A 582 -0.81 -11.86 5.33
C TYR A 582 -1.17 -12.36 3.93
N PRO A 583 -1.51 -13.66 3.78
CA PRO A 583 -2.21 -14.15 2.61
C PRO A 583 -3.50 -13.38 2.35
N PHE A 584 -3.61 -12.73 1.20
CA PHE A 584 -4.73 -11.84 0.87
C PHE A 584 -5.21 -12.08 -0.57
N ILE A 585 -6.49 -11.85 -0.86
CA ILE A 585 -7.04 -12.08 -2.20
C ILE A 585 -6.67 -10.94 -3.15
N VAL A 586 -6.12 -11.28 -4.32
CA VAL A 586 -5.56 -10.30 -5.28
C VAL A 586 -6.58 -9.28 -5.80
N ASN A 587 -7.88 -9.62 -5.83
CA ASN A 587 -8.93 -8.75 -6.36
C ASN A 587 -9.54 -7.79 -5.32
N ASP A 588 -8.94 -7.70 -4.13
CA ASP A 588 -9.36 -6.77 -3.09
C ASP A 588 -8.21 -5.91 -2.55
N PRO A 589 -7.65 -5.02 -3.39
CA PRO A 589 -6.51 -4.19 -3.01
C PRO A 589 -6.84 -3.18 -1.91
N GLY A 590 -8.12 -2.79 -1.76
CA GLY A 590 -8.54 -1.77 -0.80
C GLY A 590 -8.31 -2.20 0.65
N GLU A 591 -8.79 -3.38 1.03
CA GLU A 591 -8.61 -3.88 2.40
C GLU A 591 -7.18 -4.39 2.63
N GLY A 592 -6.54 -4.95 1.60
CA GLY A 592 -5.11 -5.32 1.66
C GLY A 592 -4.22 -4.11 1.98
N ALA A 593 -4.50 -2.95 1.37
CA ALA A 593 -3.79 -1.71 1.67
C ALA A 593 -4.02 -1.24 3.12
N GLN A 594 -5.21 -1.45 3.68
CA GLN A 594 -5.49 -1.13 5.09
C GLN A 594 -4.60 -1.94 6.03
N ALA A 595 -4.45 -3.25 5.78
CA ALA A 595 -3.55 -4.10 6.55
C ALA A 595 -2.08 -3.66 6.41
N LYS A 596 -1.60 -3.34 5.20
CA LYS A 596 -0.24 -2.79 4.97
C LYS A 596 0.01 -1.55 5.82
N ARG A 597 -0.94 -0.60 5.81
CA ARG A 597 -0.80 0.75 6.39
C ARG A 597 -1.01 0.81 7.91
N ARG A 598 -1.82 -0.09 8.48
CA ARG A 598 -2.16 -0.08 9.91
C ARG A 598 -1.52 -1.20 10.72
N THR A 599 -0.98 -2.23 10.08
CA THR A 599 -0.43 -3.40 10.79
C THR A 599 0.92 -3.86 10.26
N GLN A 600 1.61 -2.99 9.50
CA GLN A 600 2.89 -3.26 8.85
C GLN A 600 2.91 -4.62 8.12
N ALA A 601 1.78 -4.99 7.53
CA ALA A 601 1.60 -6.29 6.90
C ALA A 601 2.40 -6.39 5.60
N VAL A 602 3.06 -7.53 5.41
CA VAL A 602 3.56 -8.02 4.13
C VAL A 602 2.46 -8.87 3.51
N ILE A 603 1.80 -8.33 2.50
CA ILE A 603 0.74 -9.03 1.78
C ILE A 603 1.36 -10.05 0.84
N ILE A 604 0.87 -11.29 0.91
CA ILE A 604 1.15 -12.33 -0.08
C ILE A 604 -0.15 -12.55 -0.84
N ASP A 605 -0.27 -11.96 -2.02
CA ASP A 605 -1.49 -12.08 -2.81
C ASP A 605 -1.68 -13.53 -3.28
N HIS A 606 -2.91 -14.01 -3.17
CA HIS A 606 -3.34 -15.30 -3.67
C HIS A 606 -4.42 -15.16 -4.73
N LEU A 607 -4.53 -16.17 -5.59
CA LEU A 607 -5.50 -16.23 -6.66
C LEU A 607 -6.94 -16.18 -6.11
N MET A 608 -7.85 -15.62 -6.91
CA MET A 608 -9.30 -15.79 -6.69
C MET A 608 -9.70 -17.27 -6.85
N PRO A 609 -10.84 -17.70 -6.29
CA PRO A 609 -11.39 -19.01 -6.63
C PRO A 609 -11.45 -19.25 -8.13
N PRO A 610 -11.30 -20.51 -8.58
CA PRO A 610 -11.52 -20.86 -9.97
C PRO A 610 -12.88 -20.35 -10.46
N LEU A 611 -12.88 -19.75 -11.65
CA LEU A 611 -14.10 -19.20 -12.26
C LEU A 611 -14.67 -20.21 -13.24
N THR A 612 -16.00 -20.33 -13.25
CA THR A 612 -16.78 -21.10 -14.23
C THR A 612 -18.02 -20.29 -14.64
N ARG A 613 -18.66 -20.72 -15.72
CA ARG A 613 -20.05 -20.32 -16.04
C ARG A 613 -21.02 -20.95 -15.04
N ALA A 614 -22.09 -20.23 -14.69
CA ALA A 614 -23.11 -20.72 -13.76
C ALA A 614 -23.93 -21.88 -14.32
N GLU A 615 -24.14 -21.91 -15.64
CA GLU A 615 -25.03 -22.83 -16.33
C GLU A 615 -26.49 -22.79 -15.83
N THR A 616 -27.38 -23.52 -16.51
CA THR A 616 -28.77 -23.72 -16.09
C THR A 616 -28.93 -25.09 -15.42
N TYR A 617 -29.69 -25.15 -14.33
CA TYR A 617 -29.96 -26.40 -13.60
C TYR A 617 -31.38 -26.48 -13.06
N GLY A 618 -31.83 -27.69 -12.75
CA GLY A 618 -33.14 -27.93 -12.14
C GLY A 618 -34.30 -27.33 -12.94
N PRO A 619 -35.23 -26.58 -12.30
CA PRO A 619 -36.34 -25.94 -13.00
C PRO A 619 -35.93 -24.97 -14.10
N LEU A 620 -34.78 -24.31 -14.02
CA LEU A 620 -34.30 -23.37 -15.05
C LEU A 620 -33.91 -24.12 -16.34
N ARG A 621 -33.23 -25.26 -16.22
CA ARG A 621 -32.94 -26.14 -17.36
C ARG A 621 -34.21 -26.76 -17.94
N ASN A 622 -35.20 -27.06 -17.10
CA ASN A 622 -36.51 -27.51 -17.58
C ASN A 622 -37.25 -26.40 -18.34
N LEU A 623 -37.16 -25.15 -17.89
CA LEU A 623 -37.71 -23.98 -18.59
C LEU A 623 -37.01 -23.77 -19.94
N GLU A 624 -35.69 -23.85 -19.99
CA GLU A 624 -34.90 -23.77 -21.23
C GLU A 624 -35.34 -24.85 -22.22
N ARG A 625 -35.41 -26.12 -21.79
CA ARG A 625 -35.89 -27.23 -22.64
C ARG A 625 -37.32 -27.04 -23.13
N LEU A 626 -38.22 -26.53 -22.28
CA LEU A 626 -39.61 -26.27 -22.66
C LEU A 626 -39.71 -25.09 -23.65
N ALA A 627 -38.89 -24.05 -23.46
CA ALA A 627 -38.77 -22.93 -24.39
C ALA A 627 -38.24 -23.41 -25.76
N ASP A 628 -37.20 -24.24 -25.78
CA ASP A 628 -36.69 -24.88 -27.01
C ASP A 628 -37.79 -25.65 -27.75
N GLU A 629 -38.48 -26.56 -27.05
CA GLU A 629 -39.58 -27.36 -27.61
C GLU A 629 -40.72 -26.46 -28.12
N TYR A 630 -41.00 -25.35 -27.45
CA TYR A 630 -42.01 -24.38 -27.87
C TYR A 630 -41.68 -23.77 -29.22
N TYR A 631 -40.43 -23.32 -29.43
CA TYR A 631 -40.02 -22.70 -30.69
C TYR A 631 -39.99 -23.70 -31.85
N GLU A 632 -39.63 -24.97 -31.60
CA GLU A 632 -39.76 -26.04 -32.59
C GLU A 632 -41.23 -26.31 -32.95
N ALA A 633 -42.09 -26.41 -31.93
CA ALA A 633 -43.53 -26.65 -32.10
C ALA A 633 -44.23 -25.47 -32.79
N GLN A 634 -43.77 -24.23 -32.61
CA GLN A 634 -44.37 -23.04 -33.22
C GLN A 634 -44.45 -23.16 -34.76
N LEU A 635 -43.48 -23.83 -35.38
CA LEU A 635 -43.39 -24.04 -36.82
C LEU A 635 -44.01 -25.36 -37.29
N LEU A 636 -44.06 -26.38 -36.44
CA LEU A 636 -44.40 -27.76 -36.80
C LEU A 636 -45.76 -28.24 -36.26
N ASP A 637 -46.16 -27.79 -35.07
CA ASP A 637 -47.42 -28.15 -34.40
C ASP A 637 -47.94 -26.99 -33.51
N PRO A 638 -48.76 -26.09 -34.06
CA PRO A 638 -49.29 -24.93 -33.32
C PRO A 638 -50.14 -25.29 -32.09
N ARG A 639 -50.74 -26.49 -32.03
CA ARG A 639 -51.50 -26.93 -30.86
C ARG A 639 -50.56 -27.28 -29.72
N ARG A 640 -49.47 -27.98 -30.02
CA ARG A 640 -48.42 -28.29 -29.06
C ARG A 640 -47.74 -27.02 -28.53
N ALA A 641 -47.52 -26.03 -29.38
CA ALA A 641 -46.96 -24.73 -28.97
C ALA A 641 -47.84 -24.02 -27.91
N GLN A 642 -49.17 -24.07 -28.03
CA GLN A 642 -50.08 -23.50 -27.03
C GLN A 642 -50.05 -24.25 -25.69
N GLU A 643 -49.91 -25.58 -25.72
CA GLU A 643 -49.74 -26.37 -24.49
C GLU A 643 -48.43 -26.01 -23.79
N LEU A 644 -47.33 -25.92 -24.56
CA LEU A 644 -46.01 -25.57 -24.05
C LEU A 644 -45.98 -24.16 -23.45
N GLN A 645 -46.68 -23.17 -24.04
CA GLN A 645 -46.81 -21.83 -23.43
C GLN A 645 -47.40 -21.88 -22.01
N ARG A 646 -48.44 -22.70 -21.81
CA ARG A 646 -49.09 -22.86 -20.50
C ARG A 646 -48.19 -23.58 -19.52
N ASP A 647 -47.49 -24.61 -19.97
CA ASP A 647 -46.53 -25.36 -19.14
C ASP A 647 -45.34 -24.48 -18.72
N ILE A 648 -44.79 -23.67 -19.64
CA ILE A 648 -43.70 -22.72 -19.36
C ILE A 648 -44.20 -21.67 -18.34
N LEU A 649 -45.33 -20.99 -18.60
CA LEU A 649 -45.82 -19.94 -17.71
C LEU A 649 -46.16 -20.47 -16.31
N LYS A 650 -46.71 -21.68 -16.23
CA LYS A 650 -46.94 -22.36 -14.96
C LYS A 650 -45.63 -22.57 -14.21
N LEU A 651 -44.61 -23.09 -14.88
CA LEU A 651 -43.31 -23.34 -14.25
C LEU A 651 -42.60 -22.03 -13.85
N VAL A 652 -42.72 -20.97 -14.64
CA VAL A 652 -42.23 -19.61 -14.30
C VAL A 652 -42.88 -19.08 -13.01
N ARG A 653 -44.19 -19.25 -12.85
CA ARG A 653 -44.91 -18.84 -11.62
C ARG A 653 -44.59 -19.74 -10.42
N GLU A 654 -44.49 -21.05 -10.62
CA GLU A 654 -44.12 -22.00 -9.56
C GLU A 654 -42.71 -21.75 -9.01
N THR A 655 -41.78 -21.32 -9.88
CA THR A 655 -40.40 -20.96 -9.53
C THR A 655 -40.23 -19.52 -9.08
N ARG A 656 -41.30 -18.70 -9.16
CA ARG A 656 -41.33 -17.26 -8.86
C ARG A 656 -40.44 -16.38 -9.75
N ILE A 657 -40.09 -16.86 -10.95
CA ILE A 657 -39.31 -16.11 -11.96
C ILE A 657 -40.15 -14.99 -12.58
N ASP A 658 -41.48 -15.09 -12.52
CA ASP A 658 -42.41 -14.03 -12.89
C ASP A 658 -42.09 -12.67 -12.23
N ARG A 659 -41.59 -12.68 -11.00
CA ARG A 659 -41.16 -11.46 -10.28
C ARG A 659 -39.89 -10.84 -10.85
N GLU A 660 -38.92 -11.68 -11.21
CA GLU A 660 -37.64 -11.23 -11.81
C GLU A 660 -37.87 -10.70 -13.23
N LEU A 661 -38.81 -11.30 -13.96
CA LEU A 661 -39.23 -10.88 -15.31
C LEU A 661 -40.18 -9.68 -15.31
N ALA A 662 -40.58 -9.18 -14.13
CA ALA A 662 -41.58 -8.13 -13.93
C ALA A 662 -42.87 -8.41 -14.71
N LEU A 663 -43.38 -9.63 -14.60
CA LEU A 663 -44.66 -10.03 -15.21
C LEU A 663 -45.80 -9.59 -14.28
N ASP A 664 -46.71 -8.75 -14.79
CA ASP A 664 -47.92 -8.35 -14.06
C ASP A 664 -48.86 -9.55 -13.86
N ASP A 665 -49.57 -9.60 -12.73
CA ASP A 665 -50.59 -10.63 -12.41
C ASP A 665 -51.72 -10.70 -13.46
N ALA A 666 -51.87 -9.68 -14.29
CA ALA A 666 -52.90 -9.54 -15.33
C ALA A 666 -52.51 -10.12 -16.70
N ILE A 667 -51.28 -10.66 -16.86
CA ILE A 667 -50.84 -11.26 -18.13
C ILE A 667 -51.62 -12.54 -18.42
N ASP A 668 -52.35 -12.55 -19.54
CA ASP A 668 -53.12 -13.69 -20.05
C ASP A 668 -52.21 -14.57 -20.94
N SER A 669 -52.24 -15.89 -20.75
CA SER A 669 -51.20 -16.81 -21.24
C SER A 669 -51.08 -16.85 -22.76
N ASP A 670 -52.17 -16.59 -23.47
CA ASP A 670 -52.26 -16.79 -24.92
C ASP A 670 -52.04 -15.49 -25.72
N ALA A 671 -52.28 -14.29 -25.14
CA ALA A 671 -52.19 -13.00 -25.85
C ALA A 671 -50.80 -12.34 -25.74
N ASP A 672 -50.07 -12.60 -24.66
CA ASP A 672 -48.84 -11.88 -24.30
C ASP A 672 -47.56 -12.74 -24.41
N ALA A 673 -47.65 -13.97 -24.91
CA ALA A 673 -46.52 -14.88 -25.04
C ALA A 673 -45.35 -14.30 -25.86
N ALA A 674 -45.64 -13.47 -26.86
CA ALA A 674 -44.63 -12.75 -27.63
C ALA A 674 -43.83 -11.71 -26.83
N ILE A 675 -44.29 -11.34 -25.63
CA ILE A 675 -43.67 -10.33 -24.75
C ILE A 675 -42.85 -11.01 -23.66
N TRP A 676 -43.39 -12.03 -22.99
CA TRP A 676 -42.73 -12.63 -21.83
C TRP A 676 -41.75 -13.76 -22.18
N LEU A 677 -41.95 -14.50 -23.29
CA LEU A 677 -41.02 -15.56 -23.70
C LEU A 677 -39.62 -15.03 -24.06
N PRO A 678 -39.46 -13.95 -24.86
CA PRO A 678 -38.13 -13.38 -25.11
C PRO A 678 -37.45 -12.90 -23.84
N ARG A 679 -38.19 -12.32 -22.88
CA ARG A 679 -37.64 -11.92 -21.58
C ARG A 679 -37.17 -13.11 -20.75
N LEU A 680 -37.94 -14.21 -20.77
CA LEU A 680 -37.55 -15.45 -20.14
C LEU A 680 -36.27 -16.01 -20.78
N ASP A 681 -36.17 -16.02 -22.11
CA ASP A 681 -34.97 -16.47 -22.83
C ASP A 681 -33.75 -15.59 -22.49
N THR A 682 -33.89 -14.26 -22.49
CA THR A 682 -32.83 -13.34 -22.06
C THR A 682 -32.39 -13.64 -20.63
N TYR A 683 -33.33 -13.75 -19.70
CA TYR A 683 -33.04 -14.02 -18.29
C TYR A 683 -32.33 -15.36 -18.08
N LEU A 684 -32.79 -16.42 -18.76
CA LEU A 684 -32.15 -17.74 -18.68
C LEU A 684 -30.74 -17.70 -19.28
N CYS A 685 -30.54 -17.02 -20.40
CA CYS A 685 -29.22 -16.85 -21.01
C CYS A 685 -28.26 -16.03 -20.13
N ASP A 686 -28.70 -14.89 -19.58
CA ASP A 686 -27.90 -14.05 -18.69
C ASP A 686 -27.44 -14.82 -17.44
N LEU A 687 -28.35 -15.61 -16.85
CA LEU A 687 -28.05 -16.43 -15.69
C LEU A 687 -27.08 -17.57 -16.04
N LYS A 688 -27.27 -18.25 -17.17
CA LYS A 688 -26.38 -19.32 -17.67
C LYS A 688 -24.96 -18.80 -17.91
N GLU A 689 -24.84 -17.62 -18.52
CA GLU A 689 -23.59 -17.00 -18.99
C GLU A 689 -22.81 -16.25 -17.88
N SER A 690 -23.42 -16.08 -16.71
CA SER A 690 -22.82 -15.40 -15.56
C SER A 690 -21.59 -16.17 -15.04
N GLN A 691 -20.50 -15.45 -14.79
CA GLN A 691 -19.29 -16.03 -14.21
C GLN A 691 -19.43 -16.12 -12.70
N ILE A 692 -19.32 -17.33 -12.16
CA ILE A 692 -19.38 -17.63 -10.74
C ILE A 692 -18.11 -18.34 -10.29
N ARG A 693 -17.94 -18.44 -8.98
CA ARG A 693 -16.83 -19.18 -8.36
C ARG A 693 -17.21 -20.66 -8.29
N ASP A 694 -16.37 -21.55 -8.83
CA ASP A 694 -16.55 -23.01 -8.73
C ASP A 694 -15.78 -23.57 -7.53
N GLY A 695 -16.18 -23.13 -6.33
CA GLY A 695 -15.53 -23.49 -5.08
C GLY A 695 -14.66 -22.37 -4.49
N LEU A 696 -13.55 -22.75 -3.86
CA LEU A 696 -12.66 -21.86 -3.11
C LEU A 696 -11.21 -22.06 -3.57
N HIS A 697 -10.41 -21.00 -3.49
CA HIS A 697 -8.96 -21.12 -3.68
C HIS A 697 -8.34 -21.85 -2.49
N VAL A 698 -7.31 -22.66 -2.75
CA VAL A 698 -6.48 -23.28 -1.70
C VAL A 698 -5.08 -22.70 -1.82
N PHE A 699 -4.65 -21.94 -0.82
CA PHE A 699 -3.35 -21.26 -0.84
C PHE A 699 -2.21 -22.25 -1.14
N GLY A 700 -1.36 -21.89 -2.09
CA GLY A 700 -0.28 -22.74 -2.56
C GLY A 700 -0.63 -23.67 -3.72
N GLN A 701 -1.87 -23.64 -4.24
CA GLN A 701 -2.33 -24.55 -5.30
C GLN A 701 -2.94 -23.79 -6.49
N SER A 702 -2.37 -23.96 -7.67
CA SER A 702 -2.98 -23.48 -8.92
C SER A 702 -4.13 -24.39 -9.38
N PRO A 703 -5.14 -23.85 -10.09
CA PRO A 703 -6.24 -24.66 -10.61
C PRO A 703 -5.74 -25.75 -11.56
N GLN A 704 -6.40 -26.91 -11.55
CA GLN A 704 -6.05 -28.07 -12.39
C GLN A 704 -7.27 -28.59 -13.16
N GLY A 705 -7.03 -29.37 -14.22
CA GLY A 705 -8.08 -29.98 -15.03
C GLY A 705 -9.08 -28.95 -15.57
N ARG A 706 -10.38 -29.25 -15.45
CA ARG A 706 -11.46 -28.36 -15.89
C ARG A 706 -11.36 -26.95 -15.29
N LEU A 707 -11.12 -26.83 -13.98
CA LEU A 707 -11.02 -25.54 -13.29
C LEU A 707 -9.93 -24.63 -13.88
N ARG A 708 -8.84 -25.25 -14.37
CA ARG A 708 -7.76 -24.55 -15.04
C ARG A 708 -8.20 -24.03 -16.41
N ILE A 709 -8.86 -24.88 -17.19
CA ILE A 709 -9.36 -24.53 -18.53
C ILE A 709 -10.38 -23.39 -18.43
N ASP A 710 -11.35 -23.51 -17.53
CA ASP A 710 -12.42 -22.51 -17.34
C ASP A 710 -11.84 -21.17 -16.86
N THR A 711 -10.84 -21.19 -15.97
CA THR A 711 -10.14 -19.98 -15.52
C THR A 711 -9.34 -19.33 -16.65
N LEU A 712 -8.63 -20.11 -17.47
CA LEU A 712 -7.91 -19.58 -18.63
C LEU A 712 -8.87 -18.98 -19.66
N LEU A 713 -10.01 -19.61 -19.89
CA LEU A 713 -11.06 -19.08 -20.76
C LEU A 713 -11.57 -17.75 -20.20
N ALA A 714 -11.87 -17.67 -18.90
CA ALA A 714 -12.30 -16.44 -18.25
C ALA A 714 -11.27 -15.29 -18.41
N LEU A 715 -9.97 -15.58 -18.25
CA LEU A 715 -8.88 -14.62 -18.44
C LEU A 715 -8.74 -14.16 -19.91
N LEU A 716 -9.05 -15.04 -20.86
CA LEU A 716 -8.98 -14.76 -22.29
C LEU A 716 -10.29 -14.19 -22.87
N ARG A 717 -11.39 -14.28 -22.12
CA ARG A 717 -12.75 -13.91 -22.55
C ARG A 717 -12.82 -12.44 -22.94
N ILE A 718 -12.25 -11.55 -22.12
CA ILE A 718 -12.25 -10.10 -22.34
C ILE A 718 -10.93 -9.62 -22.95
N PRO A 719 -10.92 -8.50 -23.70
CA PRO A 719 -9.69 -7.86 -24.13
C PRO A 719 -8.84 -7.45 -22.91
N ARG A 720 -7.54 -7.74 -22.96
CA ARG A 720 -6.54 -7.38 -21.94
C ARG A 720 -5.77 -6.15 -22.41
N GLY A 721 -5.26 -5.32 -21.50
CA GLY A 721 -4.41 -4.17 -21.86
C GLY A 721 -5.05 -3.27 -22.93
N ASP A 722 -4.38 -3.13 -24.09
CA ASP A 722 -4.87 -2.34 -25.23
C ASP A 722 -5.90 -3.06 -26.12
N GLY A 723 -6.15 -4.34 -25.84
CA GLY A 723 -7.12 -5.19 -26.52
C GLY A 723 -6.74 -5.59 -27.95
N ARG A 724 -5.44 -5.60 -28.30
CA ARG A 724 -4.95 -5.91 -29.66
C ARG A 724 -4.00 -7.11 -29.69
N GLY A 725 -3.99 -7.82 -30.82
CA GLY A 725 -3.05 -8.92 -31.06
C GLY A 725 -3.13 -10.00 -29.98
N ALA A 726 -1.99 -10.27 -29.32
CA ALA A 726 -1.89 -11.21 -28.20
C ALA A 726 -2.79 -10.89 -27.00
N GLN A 727 -3.31 -9.67 -26.90
CA GLN A 727 -4.17 -9.20 -25.82
C GLN A 727 -5.66 -9.13 -26.19
N SER A 728 -6.02 -9.55 -27.40
CA SER A 728 -7.42 -9.59 -27.84
C SER A 728 -8.23 -10.65 -27.09
N SER A 729 -9.56 -10.45 -27.08
CA SER A 729 -10.53 -11.44 -26.59
C SER A 729 -10.53 -12.66 -27.50
N VAL A 730 -10.39 -13.86 -26.93
CA VAL A 730 -10.41 -15.11 -27.70
C VAL A 730 -11.75 -15.28 -28.42
N LEU A 731 -12.87 -14.92 -27.78
CA LEU A 731 -14.21 -15.07 -28.36
C LEU A 731 -14.42 -14.14 -29.55
N ARG A 732 -14.06 -12.85 -29.42
CA ARG A 732 -14.18 -11.89 -30.53
C ARG A 732 -13.29 -12.29 -31.71
N VAL A 733 -12.09 -12.80 -31.44
CA VAL A 733 -11.17 -13.25 -32.49
C VAL A 733 -11.68 -14.52 -33.17
N LEU A 734 -12.23 -15.49 -32.42
CA LEU A 734 -12.87 -16.67 -32.99
C LEU A 734 -14.09 -16.31 -33.85
N ALA A 735 -14.93 -15.37 -33.39
CA ALA A 735 -16.09 -14.90 -34.15
C ALA A 735 -15.68 -14.29 -35.50
N LYS A 736 -14.59 -13.49 -35.52
CA LYS A 736 -14.02 -12.95 -36.77
C LYS A 736 -13.43 -14.04 -37.65
N ALA A 737 -12.64 -14.95 -37.07
CA ALA A 737 -11.97 -16.02 -37.81
C ALA A 737 -12.95 -17.01 -38.45
N LEU A 738 -14.12 -17.19 -37.84
CA LEU A 738 -15.23 -18.00 -38.34
C LEU A 738 -16.25 -17.21 -39.17
N ALA A 739 -15.99 -15.92 -39.43
CA ALA A 739 -16.85 -15.02 -40.20
C ALA A 739 -18.31 -14.96 -39.70
N LEU A 740 -18.52 -14.93 -38.38
CA LEU A 740 -19.85 -14.92 -37.77
C LEU A 740 -20.55 -13.55 -37.78
N ASP A 741 -19.82 -12.46 -38.04
CA ASP A 741 -20.33 -11.08 -38.15
C ASP A 741 -21.16 -10.58 -36.95
N PHE A 742 -20.71 -10.87 -35.71
CA PHE A 742 -21.28 -10.34 -34.47
C PHE A 742 -20.22 -10.17 -33.38
N ASP A 743 -20.53 -9.37 -32.35
CA ASP A 743 -19.69 -9.24 -31.15
C ASP A 743 -20.20 -10.15 -30.02
N PRO A 744 -19.50 -11.26 -29.68
CA PRO A 744 -19.94 -12.17 -28.63
C PRO A 744 -19.93 -11.57 -27.22
N LEU A 745 -19.31 -10.40 -27.02
CA LEU A 745 -19.30 -9.69 -25.73
C LEU A 745 -20.31 -8.55 -25.67
N ASP A 746 -20.93 -8.18 -26.79
CA ASP A 746 -21.85 -7.05 -26.92
C ASP A 746 -22.98 -7.42 -27.90
N CYS A 747 -23.77 -8.42 -27.52
CA CYS A 747 -24.92 -8.88 -28.28
C CYS A 747 -26.14 -9.12 -27.39
N GLU A 748 -27.32 -8.92 -27.96
CA GLU A 748 -28.59 -9.27 -27.34
C GLU A 748 -28.79 -10.79 -27.44
N LEU A 749 -28.62 -11.52 -26.32
CA LEU A 749 -28.54 -13.00 -26.30
C LEU A 749 -29.78 -13.71 -26.84
N ALA A 750 -30.96 -13.08 -26.75
CA ALA A 750 -32.22 -13.65 -27.22
C ALA A 750 -32.50 -13.40 -28.71
N GLU A 751 -31.65 -12.65 -29.43
CA GLU A 751 -31.85 -12.40 -30.85
C GLU A 751 -31.74 -13.69 -31.68
N PRO A 752 -32.62 -13.91 -32.68
CA PRO A 752 -32.52 -15.07 -33.55
C PRO A 752 -31.20 -15.12 -34.33
N TRP A 753 -30.53 -16.27 -34.32
CA TRP A 753 -29.31 -16.49 -35.09
C TRP A 753 -29.61 -16.77 -36.56
N ASN A 754 -29.27 -15.79 -37.39
CA ASN A 754 -29.36 -15.88 -38.86
C ASN A 754 -27.98 -15.98 -39.54
N GLY A 755 -26.91 -16.00 -38.76
CA GLY A 755 -25.54 -16.08 -39.24
C GLY A 755 -25.11 -17.49 -39.68
N PRO A 756 -23.85 -17.64 -40.15
CA PRO A 756 -23.32 -18.93 -40.54
C PRO A 756 -23.23 -19.89 -39.34
N ARG A 757 -23.29 -21.21 -39.63
CA ARG A 757 -23.14 -22.29 -38.64
C ARG A 757 -21.96 -23.20 -39.01
N PRO A 758 -20.70 -22.79 -38.71
CA PRO A 758 -19.52 -23.57 -39.06
C PRO A 758 -19.53 -24.98 -38.45
N SER A 759 -18.98 -25.97 -39.16
CA SER A 759 -18.94 -27.36 -38.71
C SER A 759 -18.25 -27.53 -37.35
N VAL A 760 -17.19 -26.77 -37.10
CA VAL A 760 -16.45 -26.81 -35.83
C VAL A 760 -17.31 -26.39 -34.63
N LEU A 761 -18.33 -25.54 -34.83
CA LEU A 761 -19.26 -25.13 -33.78
C LEU A 761 -20.51 -26.03 -33.71
N LEU A 762 -20.81 -26.80 -34.77
CA LEU A 762 -21.89 -27.79 -34.75
C LEU A 762 -21.53 -29.01 -33.90
N VAL A 763 -20.26 -29.41 -33.88
CA VAL A 763 -19.81 -30.63 -33.20
C VAL A 763 -19.65 -30.44 -31.68
N VAL A 764 -19.57 -29.19 -31.18
CA VAL A 764 -19.33 -28.94 -29.75
C VAL A 764 -20.57 -29.07 -28.86
N SER A 765 -21.79 -29.00 -29.43
CA SER A 765 -23.03 -29.22 -28.69
C SER A 765 -24.16 -29.70 -29.62
N ASP A 766 -24.91 -30.69 -29.15
CA ASP A 766 -26.10 -31.24 -29.79
C ASP A 766 -27.38 -30.45 -29.48
N ASP A 767 -27.32 -29.42 -28.62
CA ASP A 767 -28.47 -28.59 -28.23
C ASP A 767 -29.00 -27.77 -29.42
N PRO A 768 -30.22 -27.23 -29.37
CA PRO A 768 -30.71 -26.33 -30.41
C PRO A 768 -29.77 -25.12 -30.65
N TRP A 769 -29.74 -24.61 -31.89
CA TRP A 769 -28.97 -23.41 -32.27
C TRP A 769 -29.90 -22.36 -32.91
N ARG A 770 -30.61 -21.66 -32.04
CA ARG A 770 -31.69 -20.72 -32.34
C ARG A 770 -31.24 -19.26 -32.21
N THR A 771 -30.40 -18.94 -31.22
CA THR A 771 -30.11 -17.55 -30.81
C THR A 771 -28.63 -17.15 -30.91
N THR A 772 -28.37 -15.84 -30.83
CA THR A 772 -27.02 -15.29 -30.64
C THR A 772 -26.38 -15.82 -29.35
N GLY A 773 -27.17 -16.06 -28.29
CA GLY A 773 -26.76 -16.75 -27.07
C GLY A 773 -26.20 -18.15 -27.34
N ASP A 774 -26.94 -18.97 -28.09
CA ASP A 774 -26.49 -20.34 -28.46
C ASP A 774 -25.20 -20.31 -29.29
N THR A 775 -25.02 -19.25 -30.09
CA THR A 775 -23.81 -19.04 -30.91
C THR A 775 -22.61 -18.72 -30.02
N ARG A 776 -22.79 -17.82 -29.06
CA ARG A 776 -21.78 -17.48 -28.07
C ARG A 776 -21.42 -18.69 -27.21
N GLU A 777 -22.39 -19.45 -26.74
CA GLU A 777 -22.16 -20.67 -25.96
C GLU A 777 -21.27 -21.67 -26.72
N ARG A 778 -21.59 -21.92 -28.00
CA ARG A 778 -20.76 -22.77 -28.87
C ARG A 778 -19.35 -22.21 -29.07
N LEU A 779 -19.19 -20.89 -29.19
CA LEU A 779 -17.86 -20.26 -29.22
C LEU A 779 -17.09 -20.48 -27.92
N GLU A 780 -17.75 -20.39 -26.76
CA GLU A 780 -17.12 -20.62 -25.46
C GLU A 780 -16.70 -22.09 -25.29
N LEU A 781 -17.56 -23.04 -25.64
CA LEU A 781 -17.24 -24.47 -25.63
C LEU A 781 -16.08 -24.79 -26.56
N TYR A 782 -16.10 -24.24 -27.78
CA TYR A 782 -15.01 -24.41 -28.73
C TYR A 782 -13.71 -23.80 -28.22
N ALA A 783 -13.76 -22.60 -27.62
CA ALA A 783 -12.60 -21.97 -27.01
C ALA A 783 -12.03 -22.80 -25.85
N ALA A 784 -12.87 -23.39 -25.00
CA ALA A 784 -12.43 -24.29 -23.92
C ALA A 784 -11.70 -25.52 -24.47
N ILE A 785 -12.24 -26.17 -25.52
CA ILE A 785 -11.59 -27.29 -26.20
C ILE A 785 -10.23 -26.88 -26.77
N LEU A 786 -10.14 -25.71 -27.41
CA LEU A 786 -8.87 -25.21 -27.93
C LEU A 786 -7.86 -24.96 -26.81
N ILE A 787 -8.28 -24.37 -25.70
CA ILE A 787 -7.43 -24.13 -24.52
C ILE A 787 -6.93 -25.46 -23.96
N GLU A 788 -7.81 -26.45 -23.79
CA GLU A 788 -7.45 -27.80 -23.31
C GLU A 788 -6.39 -28.44 -24.22
N ARG A 789 -6.61 -28.44 -25.54
CA ARG A 789 -5.65 -28.97 -26.52
C ARG A 789 -4.30 -28.27 -26.45
N ILE A 790 -4.28 -26.93 -26.36
CA ILE A 790 -3.04 -26.13 -26.27
C ILE A 790 -2.24 -26.50 -25.02
N VAL A 791 -2.95 -26.62 -23.90
CA VAL A 791 -2.36 -26.92 -22.59
C VAL A 791 -1.82 -28.35 -22.54
N ASN A 792 -2.50 -29.28 -23.20
CA ASN A 792 -2.07 -30.68 -23.31
C ASN A 792 -1.00 -30.90 -24.40
N GLU A 793 -0.48 -29.81 -25.00
CA GLU A 793 0.52 -29.85 -26.09
C GLU A 793 0.06 -30.64 -27.33
N GLU A 794 -1.24 -30.69 -27.58
CA GLU A 794 -1.81 -31.35 -28.76
C GLU A 794 -1.59 -30.50 -30.02
N ALA A 795 -1.44 -31.18 -31.17
CA ALA A 795 -1.34 -30.51 -32.47
C ALA A 795 -2.70 -29.87 -32.84
N ILE A 796 -2.67 -28.65 -33.38
CA ILE A 796 -3.88 -27.87 -33.73
C ILE A 796 -3.78 -27.40 -35.18
N ASP A 797 -3.79 -28.38 -36.08
CA ASP A 797 -3.68 -28.16 -37.53
C ASP A 797 -5.02 -27.79 -38.17
N ASP A 798 -6.11 -27.84 -37.40
CA ASP A 798 -7.51 -27.65 -37.79
C ASP A 798 -8.06 -26.25 -37.42
N LEU A 799 -7.19 -25.27 -37.14
CA LEU A 799 -7.59 -23.91 -36.78
C LEU A 799 -8.05 -23.09 -37.99
N PRO A 800 -9.01 -22.16 -37.80
CA PRO A 800 -9.29 -21.11 -38.77
C PRO A 800 -8.04 -20.26 -39.02
N ASP A 801 -7.70 -20.00 -40.29
CA ASP A 801 -6.56 -19.15 -40.66
C ASP A 801 -6.85 -17.68 -40.31
N HIS A 802 -6.37 -17.25 -39.15
CA HIS A 802 -6.49 -15.86 -38.71
C HIS A 802 -5.25 -15.44 -37.90
N PRO A 803 -4.53 -14.37 -38.30
CA PRO A 803 -3.26 -13.99 -37.68
C PRO A 803 -3.43 -13.57 -36.22
N GLU A 804 -4.53 -12.88 -35.89
CA GLU A 804 -4.80 -12.47 -34.51
C GLU A 804 -5.13 -13.68 -33.60
N LEU A 805 -5.74 -14.74 -34.14
CA LEU A 805 -6.04 -15.95 -33.38
C LEU A 805 -4.74 -16.64 -32.97
N THR A 806 -3.82 -16.78 -33.94
CA THR A 806 -2.48 -17.33 -33.69
C THR A 806 -1.78 -16.58 -32.55
N LEU A 807 -1.79 -15.24 -32.57
CA LEU A 807 -1.16 -14.43 -31.51
C LEU A 807 -1.81 -14.64 -30.12
N VAL A 808 -3.14 -14.75 -30.04
CA VAL A 808 -3.84 -15.01 -28.76
C VAL A 808 -3.49 -16.41 -28.24
N LEU A 809 -3.45 -17.43 -29.10
CA LEU A 809 -3.15 -18.80 -28.70
C LEU A 809 -1.65 -18.99 -28.34
N GLU A 810 -0.74 -18.31 -29.03
CA GLU A 810 0.68 -18.25 -28.65
C GLU A 810 0.87 -17.54 -27.30
N SER A 811 0.15 -16.45 -27.07
CA SER A 811 0.14 -15.73 -25.78
C SER A 811 -0.41 -16.59 -24.64
N LEU A 812 -1.48 -17.35 -24.90
CA LEU A 812 -2.00 -18.34 -23.97
C LEU A 812 -0.91 -19.34 -23.57
N ARG A 813 -0.25 -19.96 -24.56
CA ARG A 813 0.78 -20.98 -24.34
C ARG A 813 2.00 -20.43 -23.61
N ASN A 814 2.48 -19.26 -24.02
CA ASN A 814 3.79 -18.74 -23.58
C ASN A 814 3.71 -17.82 -22.36
N VAL A 815 2.55 -17.25 -22.07
CA VAL A 815 2.39 -16.21 -21.04
C VAL A 815 1.27 -16.52 -20.07
N VAL A 816 0.01 -16.67 -20.54
CA VAL A 816 -1.15 -16.71 -19.65
C VAL A 816 -1.20 -18.02 -18.85
N ALA A 817 -1.08 -19.17 -19.51
CA ALA A 817 -1.10 -20.48 -18.85
C ALA A 817 0.09 -20.68 -17.89
N PRO A 818 1.35 -20.44 -18.29
CA PRO A 818 2.48 -20.56 -17.36
C PRO A 818 2.37 -19.64 -16.13
N ARG A 819 1.81 -18.43 -16.28
CA ARG A 819 1.60 -17.52 -15.14
C ARG A 819 0.53 -18.05 -14.17
N LEU A 820 -0.60 -18.55 -14.69
CA LEU A 820 -1.64 -19.16 -13.85
C LEU A 820 -1.10 -20.39 -13.10
N ASP A 821 -0.31 -21.22 -13.78
CA ASP A 821 0.29 -22.43 -13.19
C ASP A 821 1.33 -22.11 -12.12
N ALA A 822 2.02 -20.98 -12.26
CA ALA A 822 2.99 -20.52 -11.27
C ALA A 822 2.34 -19.91 -10.02
N CYS A 823 1.08 -19.46 -10.06
CA CYS A 823 0.44 -18.76 -8.94
C CYS A 823 0.54 -19.52 -7.60
N GLY A 824 0.09 -20.77 -7.53
CA GLY A 824 0.14 -21.56 -6.30
C GLY A 824 1.56 -21.73 -5.74
N PRO A 825 2.54 -22.25 -6.51
CA PRO A 825 3.92 -22.34 -6.06
C PRO A 825 4.53 -21.00 -5.64
N GLU A 826 4.24 -19.91 -6.35
CA GLU A 826 4.75 -18.57 -6.06
C GLU A 826 4.13 -17.94 -4.82
N GLU A 827 2.84 -18.17 -4.56
CA GLU A 827 2.17 -17.82 -3.29
C GLU A 827 2.92 -18.42 -2.10
N MET A 828 3.20 -19.72 -2.16
CA MET A 828 3.91 -20.42 -1.09
C MET A 828 5.36 -19.93 -0.96
N ARG A 829 6.04 -19.71 -2.10
CA ARG A 829 7.41 -19.18 -2.09
C ARG A 829 7.48 -17.80 -1.46
N GLY A 830 6.57 -16.88 -1.81
CA GLY A 830 6.50 -15.54 -1.24
C GLY A 830 6.30 -15.57 0.28
N LEU A 831 5.42 -16.45 0.77
CA LEU A 831 5.20 -16.65 2.20
C LEU A 831 6.44 -17.19 2.92
N LEU A 832 7.12 -18.18 2.34
CA LEU A 832 8.34 -18.76 2.93
C LEU A 832 9.53 -17.80 2.88
N ASP A 833 9.65 -17.00 1.82
CA ASP A 833 10.65 -15.93 1.72
C ASP A 833 10.41 -14.87 2.82
N ALA A 834 9.14 -14.47 3.04
CA ALA A 834 8.79 -13.57 4.14
C ALA A 834 9.14 -14.17 5.51
N LEU A 835 8.82 -15.45 5.75
CA LEU A 835 9.20 -16.15 7.00
C LEU A 835 10.70 -16.36 7.16
N SER A 836 11.46 -16.25 6.07
CA SER A 836 12.92 -16.24 6.05
C SER A 836 13.51 -14.83 6.18
N GLY A 837 12.67 -13.83 6.44
CA GLY A 837 13.09 -12.44 6.58
C GLY A 837 13.68 -11.85 5.30
N ARG A 838 13.18 -12.26 4.12
CA ARG A 838 13.62 -11.76 2.80
C ARG A 838 12.64 -10.73 2.25
N PHE A 839 13.06 -10.06 1.18
CA PHE A 839 12.18 -9.16 0.43
C PHE A 839 11.08 -9.95 -0.30
N VAL A 840 9.86 -9.44 -0.24
CA VAL A 840 8.73 -9.93 -1.03
C VAL A 840 8.42 -8.91 -2.13
N PRO A 841 8.45 -9.30 -3.42
CA PRO A 841 8.05 -8.43 -4.52
C PRO A 841 6.62 -7.90 -4.36
N ALA A 842 6.39 -6.67 -4.84
CA ALA A 842 5.08 -6.02 -4.82
C ALA A 842 4.07 -6.62 -5.80
#